data_AF-A0A4E0RDT4-F1
#
_entry.id   AF-A0A4E0RDT4-F1
#
_cell.length_a   1.000
_cell.length_b   1.000
_cell.length_c   1.000
_cell.angle_alpha   90.00
_cell.angle_beta   90.00
_cell.angle_gamma   90.00
#
_symmetry.space_group_name_H-M   'P 1'
#
loop_
_entity.id
_entity.type
_entity.pdbx_description
1 polymer ?
#
loop_
_entity_poly.entity_id
_entity_poly.type
_entity_poly.pdbx_seq_one_letter_code
_entity_poly.pdbx_strand_id
1 'polypeptide(L)'
;MCTAQLMMISNKLDEVAVTQRTYKYKERKRLFDPNTDIRIQQNKPLSSHTVYVVDGPHRDDKTKEQLSEEIRLFGATLSSKLTAGVIVLSSPTAWEAAPLRARTRAESLGLRVVSDELVGALKDKIGLSASQVTQILVKHTISTWQVQEKPKESEKFNPKLQDDVMRVKLKGGAAVDPESGLDAKATVLRDSEGTPMTAVLGMVDLVKGYNSYYRLQALKHDSKSAYWVFRAWGRIGTSIGGTKLEKFLTESAARQNFEDLYLEKTGNLWCNRKNFEKVPHRFYEMELDYTDVEEKSRNLMKSRSVKSKLHPLLQALLEFICDLESMKNAMVELEIDVKKMPLGKLSKRQIQDAYSVLAHLSKRLNKSKQLDQGFVLGESNRFYTLIPHDFGMKVPPLLDNTEIIKNKLKMLEDLREIELAYNILKQDLSIDMNPLDQHYRQLNTQLQPVNTNSDEFARIEQYVKLTHGSTHTSYKLEVVGVFDVERADEKARYDGYTAARHNRQLLWHGSRRTNWVGILSQGLRIAPPEAPATGYMFGKGIYFADMVSKSANYCFTSQSQPEGLLLLCEVILGNMHECTTADASPLPSGKQSRKGLGSTQPDPSTYYTSPDGVIYPIGKPQPSNVKSTALLYNEYIVYDMAQVLQKYLVRVKFVYK
;
A
#
# COMPACT_ATOMS: atom_id res chain seq x y z
N MET A 1 -12.93 32.00 -28.00
CA MET A 1 -12.37 32.81 -26.89
C MET A 1 -10.92 32.41 -26.53
N CYS A 2 -10.51 31.14 -26.61
CA CYS A 2 -9.12 30.72 -26.33
C CYS A 2 -8.04 31.36 -27.23
N THR A 3 -8.31 31.63 -28.51
CA THR A 3 -7.34 32.26 -29.42
C THR A 3 -7.04 33.72 -29.08
N ALA A 4 -8.01 34.45 -28.52
CA ALA A 4 -7.83 35.84 -28.11
C ALA A 4 -7.04 35.98 -26.79
N GLN A 5 -7.17 35.02 -25.87
CA GLN A 5 -6.42 35.00 -24.62
C GLN A 5 -4.94 34.60 -24.82
N LEU A 6 -4.65 33.70 -25.76
CA LEU A 6 -3.27 33.33 -26.12
C LEU A 6 -2.47 34.51 -26.72
N MET A 7 -3.10 35.36 -27.54
CA MET A 7 -2.45 36.56 -28.08
C MET A 7 -2.18 37.64 -27.02
N MET A 8 -3.06 37.81 -26.02
CA MET A 8 -2.84 38.80 -24.95
C MET A 8 -1.72 38.41 -23.99
N ILE A 9 -1.41 37.12 -23.83
CA ILE A 9 -0.33 36.64 -22.95
C ILE A 9 1.03 36.76 -23.67
N SER A 10 1.08 36.51 -24.98
CA SER A 10 2.30 36.72 -25.79
C SER A 10 2.79 38.17 -25.71
N ASN A 11 1.87 39.15 -25.80
CA ASN A 11 2.22 40.56 -25.76
C ASN A 11 2.61 41.08 -24.36
N LYS A 12 2.39 40.33 -23.27
CA LYS A 12 2.80 40.70 -21.90
C LYS A 12 4.10 40.06 -21.44
N LEU A 13 4.60 39.04 -22.14
CA LEU A 13 5.86 38.37 -21.81
C LEU A 13 7.09 39.06 -22.42
N ASP A 14 6.91 39.90 -23.45
CA ASP A 14 8.00 40.62 -24.10
C ASP A 14 8.39 41.95 -23.40
N GLU A 15 7.61 42.43 -22.42
CA GLU A 15 7.87 43.69 -21.69
C GLU A 15 8.60 43.55 -20.35
N VAL A 16 9.00 42.33 -19.94
CA VAL A 16 9.70 42.11 -18.66
C VAL A 16 10.97 41.29 -18.85
N ALA A 17 11.90 41.84 -19.62
CA ALA A 17 13.31 41.47 -19.54
C ALA A 17 14.18 42.73 -19.46
N VAL A 18 15.19 42.66 -18.59
CA VAL A 18 16.25 43.66 -18.34
C VAL A 18 15.93 44.66 -17.22
N THR A 19 16.24 44.27 -15.99
CA THR A 19 17.14 45.04 -15.11
C THR A 19 17.59 44.15 -13.93
N GLN A 20 18.82 43.64 -13.99
CA GLN A 20 19.48 43.05 -12.84
C GLN A 20 19.68 44.14 -11.79
N ARG A 21 18.96 44.07 -10.66
CA ARG A 21 19.29 44.80 -9.44
C ARG A 21 19.78 43.81 -8.39
N THR A 22 21.06 43.92 -8.07
CA THR A 22 21.77 43.25 -7.00
C THR A 22 21.10 43.53 -5.65
N TYR A 23 20.52 42.50 -5.02
CA TYR A 23 20.04 42.60 -3.65
C TYR A 23 21.23 42.47 -2.69
N LYS A 24 21.54 43.55 -1.96
CA LYS A 24 22.46 43.53 -0.81
C LYS A 24 21.84 42.64 0.28
N TYR A 25 22.45 41.48 0.52
CA TYR A 25 22.18 40.62 1.66
C TYR A 25 22.53 41.35 2.97
N LYS A 26 21.58 41.45 3.89
CA LYS A 26 21.82 41.83 5.29
C LYS A 26 21.73 40.55 6.12
N GLU A 27 22.86 40.13 6.68
CA GLU A 27 22.94 38.96 7.55
C GLU A 27 22.03 39.17 8.77
N ARG A 28 21.02 38.29 8.94
CA ARG A 28 20.17 38.29 10.12
C ARG A 28 20.82 37.43 11.19
N LYS A 29 21.17 38.05 12.33
CA LYS A 29 21.51 37.31 13.55
C LYS A 29 20.32 36.46 13.99
N ARG A 30 20.59 35.18 14.22
CA ARG A 30 19.65 34.20 14.77
C ARG A 30 19.25 34.64 16.19
N LEU A 31 17.94 34.78 16.44
CA LEU A 31 17.39 35.18 17.74
C LEU A 31 17.15 34.00 18.70
N PHE A 32 17.49 32.77 18.30
CA PHE A 32 17.32 31.57 19.12
C PHE A 32 18.54 30.65 19.04
N ASP A 33 18.92 30.13 20.21
CA ASP A 33 20.06 29.26 20.44
C ASP A 33 20.03 27.98 19.56
N PRO A 34 21.14 27.55 18.94
CA PRO A 34 21.21 26.35 18.11
C PRO A 34 20.82 25.04 18.83
N ASN A 35 20.76 25.02 20.16
CA ASN A 35 20.59 23.81 20.97
C ASN A 35 19.16 23.53 21.46
N THR A 36 18.11 24.08 20.86
CA THR A 36 16.75 23.53 21.09
C THR A 36 16.51 22.31 20.21
N ASP A 37 17.24 21.26 20.58
CA ASP A 37 17.21 19.93 19.98
C ASP A 37 15.82 19.28 20.09
N ILE A 38 15.22 18.96 18.94
CA ILE A 38 14.09 18.01 18.81
C ILE A 38 14.49 16.63 19.39
N ARG A 39 15.79 16.35 19.51
CA ARG A 39 16.35 15.12 20.08
C ARG A 39 16.13 14.96 21.59
N ILE A 40 15.86 16.02 22.35
CA ILE A 40 15.70 15.95 23.81
C ILE A 40 14.27 15.51 24.23
N GLN A 41 13.27 15.62 23.34
CA GLN A 41 11.89 15.22 23.69
C GLN A 41 11.65 13.71 23.74
N GLN A 42 12.50 12.89 23.11
CA GLN A 42 12.28 11.44 23.01
C GLN A 42 12.60 10.63 24.28
N ASN A 43 13.28 11.22 25.28
CA ASN A 43 13.68 10.52 26.52
C ASN A 43 12.86 10.89 27.77
N LYS A 44 11.77 11.62 27.60
CA LYS A 44 10.91 12.06 28.71
C LYS A 44 9.75 11.08 28.95
N PRO A 45 9.41 10.78 30.22
CA PRO A 45 8.56 9.64 30.58
C PRO A 45 7.11 9.74 30.06
N LEU A 46 6.58 10.94 29.82
CA LEU A 46 5.21 11.13 29.31
C LEU A 46 5.15 11.62 27.86
N SER A 47 6.25 11.51 27.10
CA SER A 47 6.36 11.99 25.70
C SER A 47 5.27 11.49 24.73
N SER A 48 4.72 10.29 24.96
CA SER A 48 3.66 9.69 24.15
C SER A 48 2.23 9.90 24.70
N HIS A 49 2.09 10.61 25.81
CA HIS A 49 0.83 10.74 26.55
C HIS A 49 0.22 12.13 26.41
N THR A 50 -1.11 12.16 26.31
CA THR A 50 -1.91 13.38 26.36
C THR A 50 -2.60 13.47 27.72
N VAL A 51 -2.43 14.59 28.43
CA VAL A 51 -2.93 14.78 29.80
C VAL A 51 -3.90 15.95 29.87
N TYR A 52 -5.03 15.75 30.55
CA TYR A 52 -5.98 16.80 30.92
C TYR A 52 -5.88 17.04 32.44
N VAL A 53 -5.60 18.27 32.86
CA VAL A 53 -5.47 18.63 34.28
C VAL A 53 -6.79 19.24 34.76
N VAL A 54 -7.38 18.64 35.80
CA VAL A 54 -8.62 19.11 36.45
C VAL A 54 -8.31 20.34 37.30
N ASP A 55 -9.27 21.24 37.52
CA ASP A 55 -9.08 22.37 38.43
C ASP A 55 -8.96 21.87 39.90
N GLY A 56 -8.12 22.54 40.70
CA GLY A 56 -7.72 22.13 42.06
C GLY A 56 -8.84 22.17 43.11
N PRO A 57 -8.56 21.78 44.37
CA PRO A 57 -7.23 21.86 45.02
C PRO A 57 -6.31 20.66 44.71
N HIS A 58 -5.07 20.95 44.34
CA HIS A 58 -4.00 19.96 44.19
C HIS A 58 -3.09 19.96 45.43
N ARG A 59 -2.29 18.91 45.58
CA ARG A 59 -1.26 18.87 46.63
C ARG A 59 -0.31 20.07 46.55
N ASP A 60 0.23 20.43 47.71
CA ASP A 60 1.13 21.57 47.92
C ASP A 60 0.53 22.93 47.49
N ASP A 61 -0.81 23.06 47.54
CA ASP A 61 -1.57 24.23 47.08
C ASP A 61 -1.26 24.65 45.64
N LYS A 62 -0.83 23.70 44.80
CA LYS A 62 -0.49 23.96 43.41
C LYS A 62 -1.73 24.35 42.61
N THR A 63 -1.56 25.39 41.79
CA THR A 63 -2.53 25.76 40.75
C THR A 63 -2.49 24.77 39.59
N LYS A 64 -3.58 24.71 38.82
CA LYS A 64 -3.64 23.91 37.59
C LYS A 64 -2.55 24.30 36.60
N GLU A 65 -2.21 25.58 36.53
CA GLU A 65 -1.17 26.12 35.66
C GLU A 65 0.20 25.60 36.07
N GLN A 66 0.51 25.60 37.37
CA GLN A 66 1.76 25.04 37.90
C GLN A 66 1.87 23.54 37.64
N LEU A 67 0.79 22.79 37.87
CA LEU A 67 0.77 21.35 37.64
C LEU A 67 0.87 20.99 36.15
N SER A 68 0.27 21.82 35.28
CA SER A 68 0.35 21.69 33.83
C SER A 68 1.77 21.88 33.30
N GLU A 69 2.51 22.86 33.82
CA GLU A 69 3.91 23.09 33.44
C GLU A 69 4.83 21.94 33.91
N GLU A 70 4.63 21.40 35.11
CA GLU A 70 5.41 20.24 35.59
C GLU A 70 5.21 19.00 34.72
N ILE A 71 3.98 18.72 34.32
CA ILE A 71 3.65 17.59 33.44
C ILE A 71 4.18 17.79 32.02
N ARG A 72 4.24 19.05 31.55
CA ARG A 72 4.86 19.42 30.29
C ARG A 72 6.38 19.23 30.32
N LEU A 73 7.03 19.48 31.46
CA LEU A 73 8.46 19.18 31.66
C LEU A 73 8.75 17.67 31.55
N PHE A 74 7.78 16.81 31.89
CA PHE A 74 7.84 15.35 31.68
C PHE A 74 7.46 14.90 30.25
N GLY A 75 7.22 15.83 29.32
CA GLY A 75 7.02 15.58 27.89
C GLY A 75 5.57 15.35 27.47
N ALA A 76 4.60 15.43 28.37
CA ALA A 76 3.19 15.22 28.02
C ALA A 76 2.63 16.35 27.13
N THR A 77 1.70 15.99 26.26
CA THR A 77 0.87 16.97 25.52
C THR A 77 -0.35 17.34 26.35
N LEU A 78 -0.60 18.62 26.61
CA LEU A 78 -1.77 19.06 27.38
C LEU A 78 -3.02 19.12 26.50
N SER A 79 -4.12 18.56 26.97
CA SER A 79 -5.44 18.67 26.34
C SER A 79 -6.32 19.65 27.12
N SER A 80 -7.10 20.45 26.39
CA SER A 80 -8.16 21.29 26.95
C SER A 80 -9.54 20.60 27.00
N LYS A 81 -9.65 19.36 26.50
CA LYS A 81 -10.90 18.60 26.41
C LYS A 81 -10.73 17.14 26.87
N LEU A 82 -11.81 16.59 27.44
CA LEU A 82 -11.93 15.16 27.73
C LEU A 82 -12.35 14.40 26.46
N THR A 83 -11.39 13.73 25.84
CA THR A 83 -11.54 12.86 24.66
C THR A 83 -10.95 11.48 24.94
N ALA A 84 -11.31 10.48 24.13
CA ALA A 84 -10.80 9.11 24.29
C ALA A 84 -9.26 9.06 24.30
N GLY A 85 -8.68 8.24 25.17
CA GLY A 85 -7.23 8.04 25.27
C GLY A 85 -6.43 9.15 25.97
N VAL A 86 -7.11 10.15 26.57
CA VAL A 86 -6.50 11.18 27.42
C VAL A 86 -6.40 10.70 28.87
N ILE A 87 -5.27 10.95 29.52
CA ILE A 87 -5.09 10.73 30.96
C ILE A 87 -5.60 11.96 31.71
N VAL A 88 -6.43 11.75 32.73
CA VAL A 88 -6.92 12.84 33.58
C VAL A 88 -6.03 12.91 34.82
N LEU A 89 -5.45 14.07 35.10
CA LEU A 89 -4.65 14.32 36.30
C LEU A 89 -5.45 15.16 37.29
N SER A 90 -5.64 14.65 38.50
CA SER A 90 -6.41 15.31 39.55
C SER A 90 -6.00 14.81 40.93
N SER A 91 -6.19 15.59 41.99
CA SER A 91 -6.13 15.04 43.35
C SER A 91 -7.40 14.23 43.63
N PRO A 92 -7.38 13.26 44.57
CA PRO A 92 -8.60 12.52 44.91
C PRO A 92 -9.77 13.43 45.31
N THR A 93 -9.47 14.47 46.10
CA THR A 93 -10.46 15.45 46.57
C THR A 93 -11.00 16.35 45.45
N ALA A 94 -10.14 16.81 44.53
CA ALA A 94 -10.57 17.62 43.40
C ALA A 94 -11.38 16.79 42.39
N TRP A 95 -11.05 15.50 42.24
CA TRP A 95 -11.80 14.61 41.36
C TRP A 95 -13.21 14.34 41.89
N GLU A 96 -13.36 14.08 43.19
CA GLU A 96 -14.67 13.91 43.83
C GLU A 96 -15.54 15.17 43.74
N ALA A 97 -14.92 16.36 43.83
CA ALA A 97 -15.59 17.65 43.68
C ALA A 97 -15.86 18.05 42.21
N ALA A 98 -15.28 17.34 41.23
CA ALA A 98 -15.42 17.69 39.82
C ALA A 98 -16.89 17.61 39.34
N PRO A 99 -17.29 18.45 38.34
CA PRO A 99 -18.65 18.46 37.83
C PRO A 99 -19.12 17.07 37.39
N LEU A 100 -20.36 16.69 37.74
CA LEU A 100 -20.91 15.38 37.43
C LEU A 100 -20.79 15.02 35.94
N ARG A 101 -21.02 16.00 35.05
CA ARG A 101 -20.85 15.84 33.60
C ARG A 101 -19.43 15.42 33.18
N ALA A 102 -18.40 15.93 33.86
CA ALA A 102 -17.01 15.59 33.56
C ALA A 102 -16.67 14.17 34.03
N ARG A 103 -17.17 13.78 35.22
CA ARG A 103 -17.00 12.41 35.76
C ARG A 103 -17.73 11.37 34.92
N THR A 104 -19.01 11.58 34.59
CA THR A 104 -19.78 10.68 33.72
C THR A 104 -19.17 10.56 32.33
N ARG A 105 -18.63 11.66 31.79
CA ARG A 105 -17.94 11.63 30.49
C ARG A 105 -16.64 10.84 30.55
N ALA A 106 -15.82 11.03 31.59
CA ALA A 106 -14.58 10.28 31.78
C ALA A 106 -14.83 8.79 31.95
N GLU A 107 -15.86 8.41 32.72
CA GLU A 107 -16.31 7.03 32.91
C GLU A 107 -16.83 6.41 31.61
N SER A 108 -17.69 7.12 30.86
CA SER A 108 -18.22 6.64 29.57
C SER A 108 -17.14 6.39 28.51
N LEU A 109 -16.00 7.10 28.63
CA LEU A 109 -14.84 6.99 27.74
C LEU A 109 -13.76 6.05 28.30
N GLY A 110 -13.98 5.47 29.49
CA GLY A 110 -13.02 4.59 30.16
C GLY A 110 -11.67 5.26 30.47
N LEU A 111 -11.64 6.57 30.70
CA LEU A 111 -10.38 7.31 30.87
C LEU A 111 -9.67 6.94 32.17
N ARG A 112 -8.33 6.93 32.14
CA ARG A 112 -7.50 6.77 33.34
C ARG A 112 -7.45 8.09 34.11
N VAL A 113 -7.97 8.11 35.33
CA VAL A 113 -7.80 9.24 36.25
C VAL A 113 -6.65 8.90 37.19
N VAL A 114 -5.63 9.75 37.23
CA VAL A 114 -4.39 9.52 37.99
C VAL A 114 -4.21 10.64 39.02
N SER A 115 -3.76 10.28 40.20
CA SER A 115 -3.45 11.24 41.27
C SER A 115 -2.32 12.18 40.86
N ASP A 116 -2.39 13.42 41.32
CA ASP A 116 -1.30 14.41 41.26
C ASP A 116 0.02 13.96 41.93
N GLU A 117 -0.01 12.93 42.78
CA GLU A 117 1.19 12.22 43.30
C GLU A 117 2.09 11.65 42.19
N LEU A 118 1.56 11.48 40.97
CA LEU A 118 2.32 11.05 39.79
C LEU A 118 3.56 11.92 39.55
N VAL A 119 3.46 13.23 39.80
CA VAL A 119 4.58 14.17 39.59
C VAL A 119 5.76 13.80 40.46
N GLY A 120 5.52 13.49 41.74
CA GLY A 120 6.58 13.02 42.65
C GLY A 120 7.16 11.67 42.23
N ALA A 121 6.33 10.77 41.70
CA ALA A 121 6.74 9.44 41.27
C ALA A 121 7.60 9.43 39.98
N LEU A 122 7.48 10.48 39.16
CA LEU A 122 8.23 10.70 37.92
C LEU A 122 9.44 11.64 38.10
N LYS A 123 9.49 12.39 39.20
CA LYS A 123 10.62 13.25 39.55
C LYS A 123 11.92 12.42 39.64
N ASP A 124 12.98 12.92 39.01
CA ASP A 124 14.32 12.32 38.96
C ASP A 124 14.44 10.96 38.22
N LYS A 125 13.40 10.51 37.50
CA LYS A 125 13.45 9.28 36.67
C LYS A 125 13.57 9.60 35.19
N ILE A 126 14.76 9.40 34.62
CA ILE A 126 15.07 9.61 33.19
C ILE A 126 15.21 8.24 32.50
N GLY A 127 14.70 8.10 31.27
CA GLY A 127 14.91 6.90 30.44
C GLY A 127 14.01 5.69 30.77
N LEU A 128 12.84 5.90 31.37
CA LEU A 128 11.89 4.82 31.64
C LEU A 128 11.36 4.17 30.35
N SER A 129 11.34 2.84 30.30
CA SER A 129 10.67 2.10 29.22
C SER A 129 9.15 2.28 29.27
N ALA A 130 8.47 2.07 28.14
CA ALA A 130 7.01 2.19 28.05
C ALA A 130 6.28 1.32 29.09
N SER A 131 6.78 0.12 29.37
CA SER A 131 6.22 -0.79 30.38
C SER A 131 6.31 -0.22 31.80
N GLN A 132 7.45 0.40 32.15
CA GLN A 132 7.67 1.01 33.46
C GLN A 132 6.79 2.24 33.66
N VAL A 133 6.59 3.06 32.62
CA VAL A 133 5.67 4.20 32.67
C VAL A 133 4.23 3.72 32.91
N THR A 134 3.79 2.68 32.21
CA THR A 134 2.45 2.10 32.40
C THR A 134 2.26 1.58 33.83
N GLN A 135 3.25 0.91 34.42
CA GLN A 135 3.17 0.44 35.81
C GLN A 135 3.03 1.60 36.82
N ILE A 136 3.75 2.71 36.61
CA ILE A 136 3.63 3.90 37.48
C ILE A 136 2.23 4.51 37.33
N LEU A 137 1.71 4.64 36.10
CA LEU A 137 0.37 5.16 35.86
C LEU A 137 -0.71 4.28 36.51
N VAL A 138 -0.59 2.96 36.43
CA VAL A 138 -1.49 2.01 37.10
C VAL A 138 -1.47 2.19 38.62
N LYS A 139 -0.27 2.30 39.21
CA LYS A 139 -0.11 2.47 40.66
C LYS A 139 -0.80 3.73 41.21
N HIS A 140 -0.78 4.82 40.45
CA HIS A 140 -1.36 6.10 40.87
C HIS A 140 -2.77 6.35 40.31
N THR A 141 -3.42 5.34 39.72
CA THR A 141 -4.79 5.48 39.19
C THR A 141 -5.81 5.54 40.32
N ILE A 142 -6.73 6.51 40.26
CA ILE A 142 -7.81 6.75 41.24
C ILE A 142 -9.22 6.52 40.66
N SER A 143 -9.34 6.23 39.36
CA SER A 143 -10.63 5.86 38.76
C SER A 143 -11.07 4.45 39.19
N THR A 144 -12.36 4.28 39.51
CA THR A 144 -12.96 3.01 39.98
C THR A 144 -13.52 2.12 38.87
N TRP A 145 -13.59 2.61 37.63
CA TRP A 145 -14.03 1.85 36.45
C TRP A 145 -12.88 1.16 35.73
N GLN A 146 -13.21 0.21 34.84
CA GLN A 146 -12.23 -0.43 33.98
C GLN A 146 -11.65 0.60 32.99
N VAL A 147 -10.37 0.90 33.16
CA VAL A 147 -9.64 1.82 32.29
C VAL A 147 -9.49 1.20 30.90
N GLN A 148 -9.98 1.88 29.88
CA GLN A 148 -9.72 1.55 28.48
C GLN A 148 -8.35 2.11 28.11
N GLU A 149 -7.33 1.26 28.10
CA GLU A 149 -6.01 1.65 27.60
C GLU A 149 -6.11 2.02 26.11
N LYS A 150 -5.34 3.02 25.66
CA LYS A 150 -5.20 3.32 24.23
C LYS A 150 -4.95 1.99 23.51
N PRO A 151 -5.78 1.59 22.54
CA PRO A 151 -5.42 0.47 21.69
C PRO A 151 -4.07 0.82 21.05
N LYS A 152 -3.08 -0.09 21.09
CA LYS A 152 -2.11 -0.15 20.00
C LYS A 152 -2.96 -0.21 18.74
N GLU A 153 -2.81 0.77 17.84
CA GLU A 153 -3.60 0.89 16.60
C GLU A 153 -3.63 -0.45 15.85
N SER A 154 -4.64 -1.22 16.17
CA SER A 154 -5.26 -2.27 15.39
C SER A 154 -6.72 -2.08 15.70
N GLU A 155 -7.41 -1.37 14.80
CA GLU A 155 -8.84 -1.12 14.91
C GLU A 155 -9.56 -2.47 15.00
N LYS A 156 -10.08 -2.80 16.19
CA LYS A 156 -11.05 -3.89 16.31
C LYS A 156 -12.38 -3.39 15.77
N PHE A 157 -12.72 -3.97 14.62
CA PHE A 157 -14.00 -3.99 13.92
C PHE A 157 -15.21 -3.91 14.86
N ASN A 158 -16.04 -2.89 14.67
CA ASN A 158 -17.35 -2.77 15.32
C ASN A 158 -18.42 -3.33 14.37
N PRO A 159 -19.05 -4.48 14.65
CA PRO A 159 -19.97 -5.16 13.74
C PRO A 159 -21.33 -4.45 13.56
N LYS A 160 -21.51 -3.24 14.11
CA LYS A 160 -22.71 -2.40 13.90
C LYS A 160 -22.53 -1.28 12.87
N LEU A 161 -21.40 -1.21 12.18
CA LEU A 161 -21.17 -0.36 11.00
C LEU A 161 -21.31 -1.14 9.68
N GLN A 162 -22.10 -2.22 9.68
CA GLN A 162 -22.21 -3.16 8.57
C GLN A 162 -23.04 -2.65 7.36
N ASP A 163 -23.51 -1.40 7.39
CA ASP A 163 -24.32 -0.80 6.31
C ASP A 163 -23.65 0.37 5.57
N ASP A 164 -22.44 0.81 5.93
CA ASP A 164 -21.75 1.88 5.21
C ASP A 164 -20.86 1.33 4.07
N VAL A 165 -21.43 0.47 3.22
CA VAL A 165 -20.97 0.38 1.84
C VAL A 165 -21.42 1.68 1.17
N MET A 166 -20.55 2.69 1.20
CA MET A 166 -20.77 4.00 0.58
C MET A 166 -21.20 3.81 -0.89
N ARG A 167 -22.50 3.90 -1.16
CA ARG A 167 -23.08 3.76 -2.51
C ARG A 167 -22.86 5.06 -3.27
N VAL A 168 -21.72 5.16 -3.96
CA VAL A 168 -21.36 6.39 -4.69
C VAL A 168 -22.09 6.47 -6.03
N LYS A 169 -23.20 7.22 -6.04
CA LYS A 169 -23.79 8.01 -7.15
C LYS A 169 -22.95 8.22 -8.43
N LEU A 170 -22.92 7.37 -9.46
CA LEU A 170 -22.32 7.67 -10.77
C LEU A 170 -23.39 8.14 -11.73
N LYS A 171 -23.32 9.43 -12.09
CA LYS A 171 -24.24 10.03 -13.05
C LYS A 171 -23.44 10.81 -14.07
N GLY A 172 -23.53 10.40 -15.34
CA GLY A 172 -22.85 11.08 -16.44
C GLY A 172 -21.34 10.91 -16.44
N GLY A 173 -20.80 9.72 -16.12
CA GLY A 173 -19.40 9.33 -16.35
C GLY A 173 -18.37 9.74 -15.28
N ALA A 174 -18.79 10.40 -14.20
CA ALA A 174 -17.98 10.57 -13.00
C ALA A 174 -18.86 10.53 -11.74
N ALA A 175 -18.28 10.03 -10.65
CA ALA A 175 -18.90 9.98 -9.33
C ALA A 175 -18.82 11.36 -8.64
N VAL A 176 -19.92 11.79 -8.05
CA VAL A 176 -19.92 12.97 -7.18
C VAL A 176 -19.31 12.58 -5.83
N ASP A 177 -18.39 13.39 -5.32
CA ASP A 177 -17.75 13.19 -4.03
C ASP A 177 -18.80 13.25 -2.90
N PRO A 178 -18.96 12.18 -2.10
CA PRO A 178 -19.94 12.16 -1.01
C PRO A 178 -19.71 13.23 0.05
N GLU A 179 -18.48 13.70 0.24
CA GLU A 179 -18.18 14.80 1.17
C GLU A 179 -18.83 16.13 0.74
N SER A 180 -19.37 16.22 -0.48
CA SER A 180 -20.19 17.35 -0.95
C SER A 180 -21.61 17.35 -0.36
N GLY A 181 -22.13 16.20 0.06
CA GLY A 181 -23.55 16.02 0.42
C GLY A 181 -24.52 16.19 -0.76
N LEU A 182 -24.02 16.14 -2.00
CA LEU A 182 -24.80 16.29 -3.24
C LEU A 182 -24.83 15.03 -4.11
N ASP A 183 -24.16 13.95 -3.69
CA ASP A 183 -24.02 12.68 -4.41
C ASP A 183 -25.36 12.06 -4.86
N ALA A 184 -26.41 12.22 -4.07
CA ALA A 184 -27.73 11.73 -4.42
C ALA A 184 -28.47 12.56 -5.49
N LYS A 185 -28.11 13.84 -5.70
CA LYS A 185 -28.93 14.85 -6.42
C LYS A 185 -28.19 15.71 -7.44
N ALA A 186 -26.90 15.46 -7.63
CA ALA A 186 -26.07 16.15 -8.60
C ALA A 186 -25.31 15.19 -9.51
N THR A 187 -24.86 15.75 -10.63
CA THR A 187 -24.00 15.14 -11.64
C THR A 187 -22.74 15.98 -11.80
N VAL A 188 -21.63 15.37 -12.21
CA VAL A 188 -20.40 16.12 -12.53
C VAL A 188 -20.58 16.82 -13.87
N LEU A 189 -20.29 18.12 -13.92
CA LEU A 189 -20.30 18.92 -15.14
C LEU A 189 -19.25 18.42 -16.12
N ARG A 190 -19.54 18.60 -17.42
CA ARG A 190 -18.60 18.31 -18.50
C ARG A 190 -18.12 19.59 -19.14
N ASP A 191 -16.90 19.60 -19.64
CA ASP A 191 -16.37 20.70 -20.46
C ASP A 191 -16.92 20.66 -21.90
N SER A 192 -16.45 21.55 -22.75
CA SER A 192 -16.86 21.65 -24.15
C SER A 192 -16.50 20.43 -25.01
N GLU A 193 -15.49 19.65 -24.60
CA GLU A 193 -15.08 18.40 -25.27
C GLU A 193 -15.82 17.18 -24.69
N GLY A 194 -16.71 17.40 -23.73
CA GLY A 194 -17.44 16.34 -23.04
C GLY A 194 -16.63 15.65 -21.95
N THR A 195 -15.48 16.17 -21.53
CA THR A 195 -14.69 15.58 -20.45
C THR A 195 -15.29 15.95 -19.08
N PRO A 196 -15.45 15.00 -18.14
CA PRO A 196 -15.94 15.32 -16.80
C PRO A 196 -14.95 16.23 -16.05
N MET A 197 -15.47 17.34 -15.49
CA MET A 197 -14.73 18.36 -14.77
C MET A 197 -14.50 17.93 -13.32
N THR A 198 -13.58 16.97 -13.15
CA THR A 198 -13.15 16.43 -11.86
C THR A 198 -11.64 16.24 -11.89
N ALA A 199 -10.95 16.65 -10.83
CA ALA A 199 -9.50 16.51 -10.69
C ALA A 199 -9.13 16.10 -9.27
N VAL A 200 -8.15 15.22 -9.14
CA VAL A 200 -7.52 14.89 -7.87
C VAL A 200 -6.05 15.19 -8.00
N LEU A 201 -5.57 16.04 -7.13
CA LEU A 201 -4.23 16.59 -7.18
C LEU A 201 -3.44 16.17 -5.94
N GLY A 202 -2.15 15.90 -6.12
CA GLY A 202 -1.21 15.57 -5.05
C GLY A 202 -0.05 16.54 -4.99
N MET A 203 0.47 16.81 -3.79
CA MET A 203 1.70 17.57 -3.60
C MET A 203 2.47 17.03 -2.39
N VAL A 204 3.72 16.65 -2.63
CA VAL A 204 4.65 16.23 -1.59
C VAL A 204 5.87 17.14 -1.58
N ASP A 205 6.27 17.57 -0.38
CA ASP A 205 7.50 18.31 -0.11
C ASP A 205 8.13 17.74 1.16
N LEU A 206 9.15 16.90 0.99
CA LEU A 206 9.86 16.23 2.09
C LEU A 206 10.55 17.22 3.04
N VAL A 207 10.99 18.39 2.56
CA VAL A 207 11.68 19.39 3.40
C VAL A 207 10.69 20.07 4.34
N LYS A 208 9.52 20.43 3.81
CA LYS A 208 8.44 21.03 4.61
C LYS A 208 7.58 20.00 5.33
N GLY A 209 7.76 18.72 5.02
CA GLY A 209 6.92 17.62 5.51
C GLY A 209 5.51 17.61 4.92
N TYR A 210 5.28 18.31 3.80
CA TYR A 210 3.98 18.35 3.15
C TYR A 210 3.70 17.02 2.44
N ASN A 211 2.50 16.50 2.65
CA ASN A 211 1.96 15.33 1.99
C ASN A 211 0.45 15.55 1.81
N SER A 212 0.10 16.34 0.81
CA SER A 212 -1.22 16.98 0.72
C SER A 212 -1.97 16.55 -0.53
N TYR A 213 -3.29 16.41 -0.40
CA TYR A 213 -4.20 16.21 -1.52
C TYR A 213 -5.09 17.43 -1.73
N TYR A 214 -5.60 17.57 -2.96
CA TYR A 214 -6.64 18.53 -3.31
C TYR A 214 -7.57 17.93 -4.37
N ARG A 215 -8.85 17.79 -4.05
CA ARG A 215 -9.90 17.35 -4.97
C ARG A 215 -10.75 18.53 -5.40
N LEU A 216 -11.12 18.55 -6.66
CA LEU A 216 -11.88 19.61 -7.29
C LEU A 216 -12.95 19.00 -8.19
N GLN A 217 -14.22 19.39 -8.03
CA GLN A 217 -15.32 18.96 -8.89
C GLN A 217 -16.26 20.12 -9.22
N ALA A 218 -16.69 20.21 -10.47
CA ALA A 218 -17.81 21.05 -10.87
C ALA A 218 -19.08 20.19 -10.97
N LEU A 219 -20.17 20.62 -10.33
CA LEU A 219 -21.39 19.83 -10.12
C LEU A 219 -22.62 20.59 -10.64
N LYS A 220 -23.60 19.85 -11.15
CA LYS A 220 -24.91 20.34 -11.60
C LYS A 220 -26.03 19.52 -10.99
N HIS A 221 -27.08 20.17 -10.50
CA HIS A 221 -28.25 19.48 -9.98
C HIS A 221 -28.96 18.72 -11.10
N ASP A 222 -29.46 17.52 -10.82
CA ASP A 222 -30.04 16.66 -11.86
C ASP A 222 -31.29 17.27 -12.51
N SER A 223 -32.14 17.91 -11.71
CA SER A 223 -33.44 18.45 -12.14
C SER A 223 -33.59 19.97 -12.06
N LYS A 224 -32.62 20.68 -11.48
CA LYS A 224 -32.73 22.13 -11.20
C LYS A 224 -31.58 22.87 -11.88
N SER A 225 -31.80 24.12 -12.25
CA SER A 225 -30.74 25.03 -12.71
C SER A 225 -29.91 25.52 -11.51
N ALA A 226 -29.17 24.61 -10.88
CA ALA A 226 -28.28 24.90 -9.77
C ALA A 226 -26.93 24.22 -9.98
N TYR A 227 -25.86 24.98 -9.75
CA TYR A 227 -24.49 24.58 -10.06
C TYR A 227 -23.61 24.82 -8.84
N TRP A 228 -22.61 23.97 -8.66
CA TRP A 228 -21.65 24.10 -7.56
C TRP A 228 -20.23 23.78 -8.01
N VAL A 229 -19.25 24.35 -7.30
CA VAL A 229 -17.88 23.87 -7.32
C VAL A 229 -17.55 23.34 -5.93
N PHE A 230 -17.17 22.07 -5.86
CA PHE A 230 -16.76 21.39 -4.64
C PHE A 230 -15.24 21.26 -4.58
N ARG A 231 -14.68 21.58 -3.41
CA ARG A 231 -13.27 21.43 -3.09
C ARG A 231 -13.12 20.60 -1.82
N ALA A 232 -12.17 19.68 -1.81
CA ALA A 232 -11.71 19.01 -0.60
C ALA A 232 -10.19 19.03 -0.57
N TRP A 233 -9.58 19.38 0.55
CA TRP A 233 -8.13 19.42 0.70
C TRP A 233 -7.73 18.89 2.06
N GLY A 234 -6.50 18.43 2.18
CA GLY A 234 -6.01 17.91 3.45
C GLY A 234 -4.67 17.20 3.31
N ARG A 235 -4.24 16.62 4.42
CA ARG A 235 -3.07 15.76 4.46
C ARG A 235 -3.49 14.31 4.20
N ILE A 236 -2.82 13.66 3.26
CA ILE A 236 -3.09 12.27 2.85
C ILE A 236 -2.96 11.37 4.08
N GLY A 237 -3.90 10.43 4.24
CA GLY A 237 -3.88 9.48 5.36
C GLY A 237 -4.36 10.01 6.72
N THR A 238 -4.88 11.25 6.78
CA THR A 238 -5.30 11.85 8.05
C THR A 238 -6.67 12.51 7.96
N SER A 239 -7.26 12.82 9.12
CA SER A 239 -8.47 13.64 9.22
C SER A 239 -8.18 15.15 9.08
N ILE A 240 -6.92 15.55 8.86
CA ILE A 240 -6.54 16.95 8.72
C ILE A 240 -6.91 17.42 7.32
N GLY A 241 -7.84 18.36 7.25
CA GLY A 241 -8.32 18.89 5.99
C GLY A 241 -9.57 19.72 6.15
N GLY A 242 -10.17 20.06 5.03
CA GLY A 242 -11.43 20.77 4.97
C GLY A 242 -12.10 20.59 3.61
N THR A 243 -13.37 20.94 3.56
CA THR A 243 -14.16 20.95 2.33
C THR A 243 -14.81 22.32 2.15
N LYS A 244 -15.08 22.68 0.90
CA LYS A 244 -15.84 23.88 0.55
C LYS A 244 -16.70 23.61 -0.66
N LEU A 245 -18.01 23.73 -0.47
CA LEU A 245 -19.01 23.70 -1.52
C LEU A 245 -19.47 25.14 -1.80
N GLU A 246 -19.31 25.60 -3.04
CA GLU A 246 -19.67 26.96 -3.45
C GLU A 246 -20.74 26.91 -4.54
N LYS A 247 -21.81 27.70 -4.43
CA LYS A 247 -22.96 27.68 -5.34
C LYS A 247 -22.83 28.79 -6.38
N PHE A 248 -23.20 28.50 -7.62
CA PHE A 248 -23.17 29.42 -8.75
C PHE A 248 -24.55 29.54 -9.40
N LEU A 249 -24.82 30.72 -9.99
CA LEU A 249 -26.07 31.02 -10.67
C LEU A 249 -26.15 30.40 -12.07
N THR A 250 -25.02 30.30 -12.77
CA THR A 250 -24.94 29.80 -14.14
C THR A 250 -23.92 28.68 -14.27
N GLU A 251 -24.16 27.79 -15.24
CA GLU A 251 -23.24 26.69 -15.57
C GLU A 251 -21.87 27.22 -15.98
N SER A 252 -21.84 28.28 -16.80
CA SER A 252 -20.61 28.93 -17.27
C SER A 252 -19.79 29.52 -16.12
N ALA A 253 -20.41 30.13 -15.12
CA ALA A 253 -19.69 30.65 -13.96
C ALA A 253 -19.05 29.52 -13.13
N ALA A 254 -19.75 28.39 -12.96
CA ALA A 254 -19.20 27.23 -12.27
C ALA A 254 -18.02 26.61 -13.04
N ARG A 255 -18.13 26.50 -14.38
CA ARG A 255 -17.02 26.04 -15.24
C ARG A 255 -15.80 26.94 -15.13
N GLN A 256 -15.98 28.25 -15.28
CA GLN A 256 -14.87 29.21 -15.20
C GLN A 256 -14.20 29.14 -13.83
N ASN A 257 -14.97 29.11 -12.74
CA ASN A 257 -14.41 29.02 -11.40
C ASN A 257 -13.60 27.73 -11.19
N PHE A 258 -14.06 26.60 -11.74
CA PHE A 258 -13.32 25.36 -11.73
C PHE A 258 -11.99 25.50 -12.47
N GLU A 259 -12.00 26.06 -13.69
CA GLU A 259 -10.79 26.24 -14.51
C GLU A 259 -9.80 27.19 -13.85
N ASP A 260 -10.28 28.29 -13.26
CA ASP A 260 -9.45 29.26 -12.52
C ASP A 260 -8.79 28.61 -11.30
N LEU A 261 -9.55 27.84 -10.52
CA LEU A 261 -9.01 27.10 -9.36
C LEU A 261 -8.02 26.03 -9.80
N TYR A 262 -8.30 25.34 -10.91
CA TYR A 262 -7.40 24.33 -11.46
C TYR A 262 -6.07 24.98 -11.87
N LEU A 263 -6.12 26.09 -12.60
CA LEU A 263 -4.94 26.87 -12.99
C LEU A 263 -4.19 27.41 -11.77
N GLU A 264 -4.90 27.91 -10.77
CA GLU A 264 -4.30 28.38 -9.52
C GLU A 264 -3.55 27.24 -8.81
N LYS A 265 -4.13 26.04 -8.71
CA LYS A 265 -3.51 24.94 -7.96
C LYS A 265 -2.41 24.22 -8.72
N THR A 266 -2.50 24.12 -10.04
CA THR A 266 -1.58 23.31 -10.86
C THR A 266 -0.58 24.15 -11.67
N GLY A 267 -0.91 25.41 -11.97
CA GLY A 267 -0.20 26.22 -12.95
C GLY A 267 -0.50 25.85 -14.41
N ASN A 268 -1.42 24.92 -14.66
CA ASN A 268 -1.78 24.42 -16.00
C ASN A 268 -3.21 24.80 -16.35
N LEU A 269 -3.48 25.07 -17.62
CA LEU A 269 -4.83 25.30 -18.13
C LEU A 269 -5.59 23.97 -18.24
N TRP A 270 -6.86 23.96 -17.83
CA TRP A 270 -7.71 22.76 -17.91
C TRP A 270 -7.81 22.21 -19.34
N CYS A 271 -7.96 23.08 -20.33
CA CYS A 271 -8.04 22.68 -21.74
C CYS A 271 -6.75 22.01 -22.26
N ASN A 272 -5.59 22.27 -21.65
CA ASN A 272 -4.32 21.64 -22.02
C ASN A 272 -3.88 20.55 -21.03
N ARG A 273 -4.80 20.00 -20.22
CA ARG A 273 -4.49 18.99 -19.21
C ARG A 273 -3.79 17.74 -19.73
N LYS A 274 -3.98 17.37 -21.01
CA LYS A 274 -3.30 16.22 -21.63
C LYS A 274 -1.78 16.43 -21.74
N ASN A 275 -1.32 17.67 -21.81
CA ASN A 275 0.09 18.06 -21.84
C ASN A 275 0.49 18.69 -20.49
N PHE A 276 0.18 18.01 -19.38
CA PHE A 276 0.43 18.51 -18.04
C PHE A 276 1.93 18.66 -17.76
N GLU A 277 2.34 19.84 -17.28
CA GLU A 277 3.71 20.08 -16.83
C GLU A 277 3.75 20.40 -15.33
N LYS A 278 4.63 19.70 -14.59
CA LYS A 278 4.78 19.93 -13.16
C LYS A 278 5.44 21.28 -12.88
N VAL A 279 4.69 22.22 -12.29
CA VAL A 279 5.23 23.52 -11.85
C VAL A 279 5.75 23.45 -10.40
N PRO A 280 6.89 24.09 -10.05
CA PRO A 280 7.39 24.15 -8.68
C PRO A 280 6.35 24.68 -7.69
N HIS A 281 6.28 24.08 -6.50
CA HIS A 281 5.35 24.43 -5.41
C HIS A 281 3.84 24.41 -5.73
N ARG A 282 3.46 23.89 -6.90
CA ARG A 282 2.06 23.64 -7.30
C ARG A 282 1.72 22.15 -7.17
N PHE A 283 0.44 21.81 -7.22
CA PHE A 283 0.00 20.42 -7.21
C PHE A 283 0.26 19.73 -8.55
N TYR A 284 0.34 18.40 -8.53
CA TYR A 284 0.38 17.52 -9.70
C TYR A 284 -1.00 16.85 -9.88
N GLU A 285 -1.53 16.80 -11.09
CA GLU A 285 -2.77 16.07 -11.39
C GLU A 285 -2.51 14.57 -11.44
N MET A 286 -3.26 13.80 -10.65
CA MET A 286 -3.23 12.34 -10.72
C MET A 286 -4.26 11.87 -11.73
N GLU A 287 -3.81 11.08 -12.71
CA GLU A 287 -4.69 10.48 -13.71
C GLU A 287 -5.54 9.37 -13.04
N LEU A 288 -6.80 9.68 -12.77
CA LEU A 288 -7.76 8.71 -12.23
C LEU A 288 -8.77 8.31 -13.32
N ASP A 289 -8.95 7.00 -13.53
CA ASP A 289 -10.02 6.47 -14.37
C ASP A 289 -11.34 6.45 -13.59
N TYR A 290 -12.30 7.31 -13.96
CA TYR A 290 -13.59 7.45 -13.28
C TYR A 290 -14.70 6.55 -13.83
N THR A 291 -14.39 5.60 -14.70
CA THR A 291 -15.40 4.68 -15.24
C THR A 291 -15.98 3.77 -14.14
N ASP A 292 -17.29 3.87 -13.90
CA ASP A 292 -18.28 2.87 -13.46
C ASP A 292 -18.10 2.00 -12.19
N VAL A 293 -18.88 2.36 -11.15
CA VAL A 293 -19.21 1.56 -9.95
C VAL A 293 -20.72 1.29 -9.80
N GLU A 294 -21.63 2.06 -10.44
CA GLU A 294 -23.05 2.02 -10.05
C GLU A 294 -24.00 1.16 -10.88
N GLU A 295 -23.78 0.99 -12.17
CA GLU A 295 -24.71 0.18 -12.98
C GLU A 295 -24.66 -1.32 -12.59
N LYS A 296 -23.61 -1.70 -11.85
CA LYS A 296 -23.15 -3.07 -11.63
C LYS A 296 -23.70 -3.72 -10.36
N SER A 297 -24.00 -2.93 -9.32
CA SER A 297 -24.52 -3.44 -8.04
C SER A 297 -25.95 -4.01 -8.12
N ARG A 298 -26.76 -3.54 -9.08
CA ARG A 298 -28.09 -4.12 -9.37
C ARG A 298 -28.00 -5.45 -10.14
N ASN A 299 -27.03 -5.60 -11.04
CA ASN A 299 -26.81 -6.84 -11.79
C ASN A 299 -26.18 -7.93 -10.92
N LEU A 300 -25.25 -7.56 -10.03
CA LEU A 300 -24.60 -8.48 -9.08
C LEU A 300 -25.59 -9.13 -8.10
N MET A 301 -26.63 -8.40 -7.67
CA MET A 301 -27.68 -8.96 -6.81
C MET A 301 -28.61 -9.93 -7.55
N LYS A 302 -28.88 -9.72 -8.84
CA LYS A 302 -29.67 -10.66 -9.66
C LYS A 302 -28.86 -11.92 -10.02
N SER A 303 -27.58 -11.79 -10.35
CA SER A 303 -26.72 -12.92 -10.71
C SER A 303 -26.38 -13.86 -9.54
N ARG A 304 -26.32 -13.35 -8.31
CA ARG A 304 -26.13 -14.17 -7.08
C ARG A 304 -27.27 -15.18 -6.81
N SER A 305 -28.43 -15.01 -7.44
CA SER A 305 -29.54 -15.97 -7.33
C SER A 305 -29.32 -17.27 -8.13
N VAL A 306 -28.37 -17.27 -9.08
CA VAL A 306 -28.01 -18.43 -9.89
C VAL A 306 -26.96 -19.26 -9.16
N LYS A 307 -27.19 -20.58 -9.00
CA LYS A 307 -26.20 -21.49 -8.41
C LYS A 307 -25.00 -21.67 -9.34
N SER A 308 -23.79 -21.65 -8.77
CA SER A 308 -22.54 -21.96 -9.49
C SER A 308 -22.52 -23.41 -9.96
N LYS A 309 -21.93 -23.64 -11.14
CA LYS A 309 -21.70 -24.99 -11.70
C LYS A 309 -20.31 -25.54 -11.37
N LEU A 310 -19.46 -24.76 -10.70
CA LEU A 310 -18.08 -25.13 -10.41
C LEU A 310 -17.98 -26.11 -9.24
N HIS A 311 -16.90 -26.89 -9.20
CA HIS A 311 -16.59 -27.75 -8.07
C HIS A 311 -16.47 -26.94 -6.76
N PRO A 312 -16.93 -27.44 -5.60
CA PRO A 312 -16.87 -26.69 -4.33
C PRO A 312 -15.48 -26.17 -3.96
N LEU A 313 -14.43 -26.97 -4.22
CA LEU A 313 -13.04 -26.53 -4.01
C LEU A 313 -12.62 -25.36 -4.91
N LEU A 314 -13.14 -25.29 -6.13
CA LEU A 314 -12.90 -24.16 -7.04
C LEU A 314 -13.67 -22.92 -6.59
N GLN A 315 -14.92 -23.08 -6.12
CA GLN A 315 -15.68 -21.98 -5.54
C GLN A 315 -14.93 -21.38 -4.35
N ALA A 316 -14.46 -22.22 -3.42
CA ALA A 316 -13.68 -21.79 -2.27
C ALA A 316 -12.32 -21.15 -2.65
N LEU A 317 -11.71 -21.56 -3.76
CA LEU A 317 -10.49 -20.92 -4.29
C LEU A 317 -10.80 -19.55 -4.90
N LEU A 318 -11.89 -19.44 -5.67
CA LEU A 318 -12.30 -18.19 -6.31
C LEU A 318 -12.74 -17.15 -5.28
N GLU A 319 -13.53 -17.55 -4.28
CA GLU A 319 -13.86 -16.69 -3.14
C GLU A 319 -12.60 -16.25 -2.39
N PHE A 320 -11.58 -17.10 -2.32
CA PHE A 320 -10.30 -16.74 -1.74
C PHE A 320 -9.56 -15.71 -2.61
N ILE A 321 -9.36 -15.91 -3.91
CA ILE A 321 -8.55 -14.97 -4.72
C ILE A 321 -9.30 -13.72 -5.19
N CYS A 322 -10.63 -13.77 -5.28
CA CYS A 322 -11.48 -12.68 -5.77
C CYS A 322 -12.12 -11.85 -4.62
N ASP A 323 -11.42 -11.70 -3.50
CA ASP A 323 -11.91 -10.92 -2.36
C ASP A 323 -11.46 -9.46 -2.42
N LEU A 324 -12.40 -8.56 -2.73
CA LEU A 324 -12.18 -7.13 -2.81
C LEU A 324 -11.72 -6.53 -1.48
N GLU A 325 -12.17 -7.05 -0.34
CA GLU A 325 -11.81 -6.51 0.96
C GLU A 325 -10.36 -6.85 1.31
N SER A 326 -9.93 -8.07 1.00
CA SER A 326 -8.50 -8.44 1.08
C SER A 326 -7.63 -7.59 0.16
N MET A 327 -8.10 -7.23 -1.05
CA MET A 327 -7.37 -6.31 -1.94
C MET A 327 -7.23 -4.91 -1.32
N LYS A 328 -8.28 -4.36 -0.68
CA LYS A 328 -8.18 -3.07 0.05
C LYS A 328 -7.19 -3.16 1.21
N ASN A 329 -7.27 -4.22 2.00
CA ASN A 329 -6.39 -4.41 3.16
C ASN A 329 -4.92 -4.50 2.75
N ALA A 330 -4.64 -5.18 1.62
CA ALA A 330 -3.28 -5.22 1.06
C ALA A 330 -2.79 -3.82 0.65
N MET A 331 -3.64 -2.98 0.06
CA MET A 331 -3.24 -1.59 -0.25
C MET A 331 -2.93 -0.76 1.00
N VAL A 332 -3.69 -0.96 2.08
CA VAL A 332 -3.41 -0.30 3.37
C VAL A 332 -2.08 -0.77 3.94
N GLU A 333 -1.77 -2.08 3.88
CA GLU A 333 -0.47 -2.63 4.29
C GLU A 333 0.70 -2.02 3.50
N LEU A 334 0.46 -1.71 2.22
CA LEU A 334 1.41 -1.02 1.34
C LEU A 334 1.51 0.50 1.59
N GLU A 335 0.90 1.01 2.67
CA GLU A 335 0.86 2.43 3.04
C GLU A 335 0.13 3.30 2.02
N ILE A 336 -0.87 2.78 1.31
CA ILE A 336 -1.60 3.50 0.27
C ILE A 336 -2.95 3.96 0.80
N ASP A 337 -3.27 5.24 0.57
CA ASP A 337 -4.54 5.83 1.02
C ASP A 337 -5.70 5.39 0.12
N VAL A 338 -6.36 4.30 0.50
CA VAL A 338 -7.51 3.72 -0.23
C VAL A 338 -8.72 4.67 -0.28
N LYS A 339 -8.86 5.61 0.67
CA LYS A 339 -9.99 6.57 0.69
C LYS A 339 -9.81 7.64 -0.38
N LYS A 340 -8.57 8.08 -0.59
CA LYS A 340 -8.23 9.10 -1.60
C LYS A 340 -7.86 8.46 -2.95
N MET A 341 -7.48 7.19 -2.95
CA MET A 341 -7.18 6.35 -4.12
C MET A 341 -8.05 5.08 -4.13
N PRO A 342 -9.30 5.15 -4.64
CA PRO A 342 -10.12 3.96 -4.73
C PRO A 342 -9.50 2.93 -5.69
N LEU A 343 -9.68 1.64 -5.34
CA LEU A 343 -9.25 0.48 -6.13
C LEU A 343 -9.60 0.65 -7.62
N GLY A 344 -8.60 0.45 -8.49
CA GLY A 344 -8.79 0.43 -9.95
C GLY A 344 -8.62 1.76 -10.69
N LYS A 345 -8.01 2.78 -10.08
CA LYS A 345 -7.86 4.11 -10.71
C LYS A 345 -6.44 4.60 -10.93
N LEU A 346 -5.41 3.86 -10.51
CA LEU A 346 -4.04 4.26 -10.79
C LEU A 346 -3.73 3.96 -12.26
N SER A 347 -3.42 4.99 -13.06
CA SER A 347 -3.17 4.76 -14.48
C SER A 347 -1.91 3.89 -14.65
N LYS A 348 -1.94 2.96 -15.62
CA LYS A 348 -0.77 2.16 -16.01
C LYS A 348 0.44 3.05 -16.29
N ARG A 349 0.20 4.23 -16.87
CA ARG A 349 1.20 5.27 -17.12
C ARG A 349 1.83 5.80 -15.84
N GLN A 350 1.02 6.10 -14.82
CA GLN A 350 1.49 6.57 -13.51
C GLN A 350 2.36 5.53 -12.80
N ILE A 351 2.01 4.24 -12.88
CA ILE A 351 2.85 3.14 -12.38
C ILE A 351 4.17 3.06 -13.16
N GLN A 352 4.14 3.19 -14.49
CA GLN A 352 5.35 3.21 -15.34
C GLN A 352 6.27 4.39 -15.01
N ASP A 353 5.70 5.58 -14.81
CA ASP A 353 6.45 6.76 -14.40
C ASP A 353 7.07 6.56 -13.02
N ALA A 354 6.36 5.94 -12.07
CA ALA A 354 6.91 5.59 -10.76
C ALA A 354 8.06 4.57 -10.86
N TYR A 355 7.98 3.58 -11.76
CA TYR A 355 9.11 2.69 -12.05
C TYR A 355 10.34 3.45 -12.57
N SER A 356 10.13 4.41 -13.48
CA SER A 356 11.22 5.22 -14.05
C SER A 356 11.95 6.04 -12.97
N VAL A 357 11.22 6.59 -12.00
CA VAL A 357 11.78 7.31 -10.84
C VAL A 357 12.66 6.40 -10.00
N LEU A 358 12.17 5.19 -9.67
CA LEU A 358 12.96 4.20 -8.95
C LEU A 358 14.19 3.74 -9.74
N ALA A 359 14.09 3.67 -11.07
CA ALA A 359 15.21 3.36 -11.97
C ALA A 359 16.29 4.45 -11.95
N HIS A 360 15.89 5.71 -11.98
CA HIS A 360 16.80 6.85 -11.89
C HIS A 360 17.53 6.90 -10.54
N LEU A 361 16.80 6.69 -9.45
CA LEU A 361 17.35 6.58 -8.10
C LEU A 361 18.39 5.45 -8.01
N SER A 362 18.00 4.23 -8.37
CA SER A 362 18.88 3.06 -8.38
C SER A 362 20.17 3.29 -9.19
N LYS A 363 20.06 3.84 -10.40
CA LYS A 363 21.22 4.12 -11.27
C LYS A 363 22.18 5.12 -10.64
N ARG A 364 21.68 6.13 -9.92
CA ARG A 364 22.50 7.14 -9.26
C ARG A 364 23.16 6.59 -8.00
N LEU A 365 22.42 5.84 -7.18
CA LEU A 365 22.94 5.19 -5.97
C LEU A 365 24.10 4.22 -6.28
N ASN A 366 24.02 3.48 -7.39
CA ASN A 366 25.05 2.52 -7.77
C ASN A 366 26.32 3.17 -8.39
N LYS A 367 26.23 4.40 -8.91
CA LYS A 367 27.33 5.05 -9.64
C LYS A 367 28.20 5.98 -8.80
N SER A 368 27.68 6.55 -7.71
CA SER A 368 28.37 7.61 -6.97
C SER A 368 28.76 7.19 -5.56
N LYS A 369 30.01 7.45 -5.15
CA LYS A 369 30.46 7.28 -3.76
C LYS A 369 29.84 8.32 -2.81
N GLN A 370 29.39 9.46 -3.34
CA GLN A 370 28.69 10.50 -2.58
C GLN A 370 27.25 10.64 -3.09
N LEU A 371 26.31 10.55 -2.16
CA LEU A 371 24.89 10.72 -2.42
C LEU A 371 24.60 12.19 -2.67
N ASP A 372 24.18 12.50 -3.90
CA ASP A 372 23.62 13.82 -4.23
C ASP A 372 22.27 13.95 -3.55
N GLN A 373 22.28 14.53 -2.34
CA GLN A 373 21.09 14.66 -1.50
C GLN A 373 19.98 15.46 -2.20
N GLY A 374 20.33 16.44 -3.03
CA GLY A 374 19.37 17.23 -3.80
C GLY A 374 18.65 16.38 -4.84
N PHE A 375 19.38 15.53 -5.56
CA PHE A 375 18.81 14.58 -6.52
C PHE A 375 17.90 13.55 -5.84
N VAL A 376 18.38 12.91 -4.75
CA VAL A 376 17.61 11.88 -4.02
C VAL A 376 16.32 12.50 -3.46
N LEU A 377 16.39 13.72 -2.91
CA LEU A 377 15.23 14.46 -2.43
C LEU A 377 14.24 14.77 -3.56
N GLY A 378 14.74 15.22 -4.72
CA GLY A 378 13.91 15.52 -5.90
C GLY A 378 13.14 14.31 -6.41
N GLU A 379 13.82 13.18 -6.61
CA GLU A 379 13.20 11.94 -7.06
C GLU A 379 12.30 11.31 -5.98
N SER A 380 12.65 11.43 -4.69
CA SER A 380 11.76 11.00 -3.58
C SER A 380 10.46 11.80 -3.57
N ASN A 381 10.53 13.13 -3.69
CA ASN A 381 9.33 13.98 -3.83
C ASN A 381 8.48 13.56 -5.04
N ARG A 382 9.14 13.28 -6.17
CA ARG A 382 8.45 12.85 -7.40
C ARG A 382 7.75 11.51 -7.20
N PHE A 383 8.42 10.53 -6.59
CA PHE A 383 7.83 9.22 -6.30
C PHE A 383 6.57 9.31 -5.44
N TYR A 384 6.62 10.01 -4.30
CA TYR A 384 5.46 10.14 -3.41
C TYR A 384 4.36 11.06 -3.95
N THR A 385 4.70 11.94 -4.90
CA THR A 385 3.69 12.72 -5.64
C THR A 385 2.96 11.83 -6.66
N LEU A 386 3.67 10.92 -7.32
CA LEU A 386 3.09 9.95 -8.24
C LEU A 386 2.32 8.85 -7.51
N ILE A 387 2.78 8.41 -6.34
CA ILE A 387 2.12 7.35 -5.56
C ILE A 387 1.81 7.93 -4.18
N PRO A 388 0.57 8.37 -3.93
CA PRO A 388 0.14 8.87 -2.63
C PRO A 388 0.31 7.81 -1.54
N HIS A 389 1.06 8.17 -0.50
CA HIS A 389 1.28 7.32 0.66
C HIS A 389 0.66 7.94 1.91
N ASP A 390 0.18 7.08 2.78
CA ASP A 390 -0.22 7.42 4.14
C ASP A 390 0.98 7.28 5.08
N PHE A 391 1.54 8.42 5.48
CA PHE A 391 2.58 8.49 6.52
C PHE A 391 2.04 9.01 7.85
N GLY A 392 0.71 9.15 7.99
CA GLY A 392 0.07 9.86 9.08
C GLY A 392 0.73 11.23 9.28
N MET A 393 1.16 11.53 10.50
CA MET A 393 1.84 12.79 10.85
C MET A 393 3.35 12.81 10.56
N LYS A 394 3.94 11.68 10.13
CA LYS A 394 5.38 11.59 9.88
C LYS A 394 5.73 12.18 8.52
N VAL A 395 6.95 12.68 8.41
CA VAL A 395 7.52 13.12 7.13
C VAL A 395 7.77 11.88 6.26
N PRO A 396 7.43 11.91 4.95
CA PRO A 396 7.79 10.84 4.03
C PRO A 396 9.29 10.52 4.09
N PRO A 397 9.69 9.23 4.18
CA PRO A 397 11.11 8.86 4.27
C PRO A 397 11.82 9.05 2.93
N LEU A 398 13.11 9.41 2.96
CA LEU A 398 13.92 9.50 1.74
C LEU A 398 14.15 8.12 1.11
N LEU A 399 14.19 8.07 -0.22
CA LEU A 399 14.52 6.86 -0.99
C LEU A 399 16.03 6.78 -1.23
N ASP A 400 16.81 6.67 -0.15
CA ASP A 400 18.27 6.86 -0.16
C ASP A 400 19.10 5.57 -0.20
N ASN A 401 18.46 4.40 -0.14
CA ASN A 401 19.14 3.11 -0.12
C ASN A 401 18.43 2.04 -0.95
N THR A 402 19.19 1.01 -1.31
CA THR A 402 18.76 -0.09 -2.17
C THR A 402 17.62 -0.92 -1.56
N GLU A 403 17.56 -1.05 -0.24
CA GLU A 403 16.52 -1.83 0.44
C GLU A 403 15.16 -1.14 0.36
N ILE A 404 15.10 0.16 0.62
CA ILE A 404 13.87 0.96 0.46
C ILE A 404 13.40 0.90 -1.00
N ILE A 405 14.31 1.07 -1.96
CA ILE A 405 13.96 0.96 -3.39
C ILE A 405 13.39 -0.43 -3.71
N LYS A 406 14.03 -1.50 -3.23
CA LYS A 406 13.53 -2.87 -3.42
C LYS A 406 12.13 -3.06 -2.86
N ASN A 407 11.85 -2.54 -1.67
CA ASN A 407 10.53 -2.61 -1.05
C ASN A 407 9.48 -1.82 -1.84
N LYS A 408 9.83 -0.60 -2.31
CA LYS A 408 8.93 0.21 -3.13
C LYS A 408 8.72 -0.34 -4.55
N LEU A 409 9.68 -1.07 -5.10
CA LEU A 409 9.48 -1.82 -6.35
C LEU A 409 8.46 -2.93 -6.18
N LYS A 410 8.63 -3.75 -5.14
CA LYS A 410 7.70 -4.83 -4.82
C LYS A 410 6.28 -4.29 -4.60
N MET A 411 6.16 -3.15 -3.92
CA MET A 411 4.91 -2.43 -3.77
C MET A 411 4.27 -2.04 -5.11
N LEU A 412 5.05 -1.52 -6.08
CA LEU A 412 4.53 -1.20 -7.42
C LEU A 412 4.11 -2.45 -8.21
N GLU A 413 4.80 -3.58 -8.02
CA GLU A 413 4.41 -4.86 -8.62
C GLU A 413 3.07 -5.34 -8.05
N ASP A 414 2.95 -5.39 -6.72
CA ASP A 414 1.72 -5.76 -6.02
C ASP A 414 0.55 -4.84 -6.42
N LEU A 415 0.79 -3.53 -6.52
CA LEU A 415 -0.23 -2.57 -6.97
C LEU A 415 -0.72 -2.83 -8.38
N ARG A 416 0.20 -3.14 -9.30
CA ARG A 416 -0.15 -3.47 -10.69
C ARG A 416 -0.99 -4.73 -10.77
N GLU A 417 -0.69 -5.74 -9.95
CA GLU A 417 -1.50 -6.96 -9.91
C GLU A 417 -2.89 -6.71 -9.32
N ILE A 418 -3.01 -5.88 -8.28
CA ILE A 418 -4.29 -5.47 -7.70
C ILE A 418 -5.14 -4.70 -8.73
N GLU A 419 -4.53 -3.76 -9.46
CA GLU A 419 -5.21 -2.98 -10.52
C GLU A 419 -5.76 -3.88 -11.62
N LEU A 420 -4.95 -4.82 -12.09
CA LEU A 420 -5.33 -5.81 -13.08
C LEU A 420 -6.43 -6.74 -12.56
N ALA A 421 -6.29 -7.26 -11.34
CA ALA A 421 -7.29 -8.12 -10.71
C ALA A 421 -8.63 -7.39 -10.58
N TYR A 422 -8.60 -6.14 -10.13
CA TYR A 422 -9.78 -5.30 -10.04
C TYR A 422 -10.44 -5.06 -11.41
N ASN A 423 -9.65 -4.79 -12.45
CA ASN A 423 -10.15 -4.61 -13.80
C ASN A 423 -10.81 -5.88 -14.36
N ILE A 424 -10.25 -7.06 -14.07
CA ILE A 424 -10.84 -8.35 -14.42
C ILE A 424 -12.17 -8.54 -13.70
N LEU A 425 -12.19 -8.37 -12.38
CA LEU A 425 -13.40 -8.54 -11.56
C LEU A 425 -14.50 -7.53 -11.90
N LYS A 426 -14.14 -6.37 -12.47
CA LYS A 426 -15.06 -5.29 -12.86
C LYS A 426 -15.73 -5.53 -14.22
N GLN A 427 -15.22 -6.42 -15.06
CA GLN A 427 -15.85 -6.76 -16.33
C GLN A 427 -17.11 -7.59 -16.01
N ASP A 428 -18.31 -7.03 -16.21
CA ASP A 428 -19.54 -7.79 -16.03
C ASP A 428 -19.81 -8.64 -17.28
N LEU A 429 -20.05 -9.94 -17.07
CA LEU A 429 -20.65 -10.82 -18.05
C LEU A 429 -22.11 -11.11 -17.64
N SER A 430 -22.89 -11.63 -18.59
CA SER A 430 -24.34 -11.85 -18.58
C SER A 430 -25.03 -12.03 -17.21
N ILE A 431 -26.20 -11.41 -17.05
CA ILE A 431 -27.08 -11.51 -15.85
C ILE A 431 -27.44 -12.97 -15.49
N ASP A 432 -27.39 -13.88 -16.46
CA ASP A 432 -27.83 -15.28 -16.34
C ASP A 432 -26.78 -16.24 -15.75
N MET A 433 -25.67 -15.72 -15.21
CA MET A 433 -24.54 -16.53 -14.72
C MET A 433 -24.11 -16.17 -13.31
N ASN A 434 -23.78 -17.18 -12.50
CA ASN A 434 -23.21 -16.95 -11.17
C ASN A 434 -21.90 -16.14 -11.27
N PRO A 435 -21.67 -15.12 -10.41
CA PRO A 435 -20.46 -14.30 -10.44
C PRO A 435 -19.14 -15.07 -10.38
N LEU A 436 -19.06 -16.16 -9.59
CA LEU A 436 -17.85 -16.98 -9.49
C LEU A 436 -17.55 -17.68 -10.82
N ASP A 437 -18.59 -18.16 -11.51
CA ASP A 437 -18.45 -18.79 -12.83
C ASP A 437 -17.97 -17.78 -13.88
N GLN A 438 -18.41 -16.51 -13.77
CA GLN A 438 -17.93 -15.43 -14.63
C GLN A 438 -16.46 -15.11 -14.36
N HIS A 439 -16.08 -14.91 -13.09
CA HIS A 439 -14.71 -14.63 -12.71
C HIS A 439 -13.77 -15.77 -13.13
N TYR A 440 -14.21 -17.02 -12.95
CA TYR A 440 -13.46 -18.19 -13.41
C TYR A 440 -13.20 -18.15 -14.92
N ARG A 441 -14.21 -17.82 -15.74
CA ARG A 441 -14.04 -17.68 -17.20
C ARG A 441 -13.05 -16.57 -17.55
N GLN A 442 -13.08 -15.46 -16.82
CA GLN A 442 -12.17 -14.33 -17.06
C GLN A 442 -10.72 -14.64 -16.72
N LEU A 443 -10.46 -15.63 -15.84
CA LEU A 443 -9.11 -16.13 -15.63
C LEU A 443 -8.54 -16.80 -16.89
N ASN A 444 -9.37 -17.22 -17.84
CA ASN A 444 -8.94 -17.92 -19.07
C ASN A 444 -7.96 -19.08 -18.79
N THR A 445 -8.22 -19.79 -17.69
CA THR A 445 -7.37 -20.85 -17.16
C THR A 445 -8.24 -21.95 -16.61
N GLN A 446 -7.95 -23.18 -17.02
CA GLN A 446 -8.61 -24.35 -16.48
C GLN A 446 -7.92 -24.75 -15.18
N LEU A 447 -8.72 -24.86 -14.11
CA LEU A 447 -8.27 -25.34 -12.82
C LEU A 447 -9.05 -26.60 -12.48
N GLN A 448 -8.36 -27.70 -12.23
CA GLN A 448 -8.99 -28.96 -11.85
C GLN A 448 -8.50 -29.40 -10.49
N PRO A 449 -9.37 -29.63 -9.49
CA PRO A 449 -8.95 -30.17 -8.20
C PRO A 449 -8.27 -31.53 -8.39
N VAL A 450 -7.06 -31.67 -7.88
CA VAL A 450 -6.35 -32.95 -7.88
C VAL A 450 -6.97 -33.84 -6.80
N ASN A 451 -7.24 -35.09 -7.14
CA ASN A 451 -7.81 -36.07 -6.21
C ASN A 451 -6.84 -36.29 -5.04
N THR A 452 -7.32 -36.13 -3.81
CA THR A 452 -6.53 -36.29 -2.58
C THR A 452 -5.95 -37.70 -2.40
N ASN A 453 -6.57 -38.71 -3.01
CA ASN A 453 -6.11 -40.10 -2.96
C ASN A 453 -5.15 -40.47 -4.10
N SER A 454 -4.77 -39.50 -4.94
CA SER A 454 -3.83 -39.75 -6.04
C SER A 454 -2.37 -39.73 -5.57
N ASP A 455 -1.52 -40.51 -6.24
CA ASP A 455 -0.07 -40.49 -6.03
C ASP A 455 0.53 -39.10 -6.27
N GLU A 456 -0.06 -38.32 -7.18
CA GLU A 456 0.38 -36.97 -7.49
C GLU A 456 0.13 -36.01 -6.32
N PHE A 457 -1.05 -36.08 -5.70
CA PHE A 457 -1.36 -35.28 -4.50
C PHE A 457 -0.41 -35.65 -3.35
N ALA A 458 -0.22 -36.93 -3.08
CA ALA A 458 0.69 -37.42 -2.04
C ALA A 458 2.13 -36.96 -2.30
N ARG A 459 2.57 -36.94 -3.57
CA ARG A 459 3.90 -36.45 -3.95
C ARG A 459 4.05 -34.95 -3.70
N ILE A 460 3.05 -34.14 -4.03
CA ILE A 460 3.08 -32.69 -3.78
C ILE A 460 3.07 -32.41 -2.27
N GLU A 461 2.27 -33.14 -1.50
CA GLU A 461 2.27 -33.04 -0.04
C GLU A 461 3.65 -33.41 0.55
N GLN A 462 4.26 -34.48 0.05
CA GLN A 462 5.62 -34.86 0.42
C GLN A 462 6.65 -33.78 0.03
N TYR A 463 6.51 -33.16 -1.13
CA TYR A 463 7.38 -32.07 -1.58
C TYR A 463 7.28 -30.88 -0.63
N VAL A 464 6.07 -30.45 -0.25
CA VAL A 464 5.83 -29.39 0.75
C VAL A 464 6.45 -29.75 2.10
N LYS A 465 6.31 -31.01 2.53
CA LYS A 465 6.82 -31.45 3.83
C LYS A 465 8.34 -31.52 3.89
N LEU A 466 8.98 -32.02 2.83
CA LEU A 466 10.43 -32.31 2.84
C LEU A 466 11.29 -31.09 2.52
N THR A 467 10.79 -30.10 1.77
CA THR A 467 11.59 -28.92 1.37
C THR A 467 11.32 -27.68 2.21
N HIS A 468 10.84 -27.86 3.45
CA HIS A 468 10.73 -26.77 4.42
C HIS A 468 12.10 -26.44 5.01
N GLY A 469 12.65 -25.27 4.63
CA GLY A 469 13.94 -24.78 5.10
C GLY A 469 14.06 -24.66 6.62
N SER A 470 15.20 -25.12 7.15
CA SER A 470 15.48 -25.20 8.59
C SER A 470 15.54 -23.84 9.29
N THR A 471 15.77 -22.76 8.54
CA THR A 471 15.79 -21.38 9.09
C THR A 471 14.38 -20.75 9.16
N HIS A 472 13.38 -21.30 8.46
CA HIS A 472 12.02 -20.76 8.43
C HIS A 472 11.15 -21.42 9.50
N THR A 473 11.52 -21.27 10.77
CA THR A 473 10.92 -22.03 11.88
C THR A 473 9.68 -21.40 12.50
N SER A 474 9.29 -20.18 12.09
CA SER A 474 8.17 -19.42 12.66
C SER A 474 6.80 -20.00 12.30
N TYR A 475 6.72 -20.84 11.27
CA TYR A 475 5.48 -21.49 10.83
C TYR A 475 5.74 -22.90 10.30
N LYS A 476 4.67 -23.69 10.21
CA LYS A 476 4.58 -24.92 9.42
C LYS A 476 3.57 -24.73 8.29
N LEU A 477 3.68 -25.55 7.24
CA LEU A 477 2.75 -25.54 6.12
C LEU A 477 1.91 -26.81 6.14
N GLU A 478 0.60 -26.63 6.00
CA GLU A 478 -0.38 -27.70 5.79
C GLU A 478 -1.03 -27.51 4.42
N VAL A 479 -1.09 -28.58 3.62
CA VAL A 479 -1.74 -28.54 2.31
C VAL A 479 -3.25 -28.59 2.50
N VAL A 480 -3.95 -27.58 1.99
CA VAL A 480 -5.42 -27.48 2.03
C VAL A 480 -6.04 -28.03 0.75
N GLY A 481 -5.40 -27.79 -0.39
CA GLY A 481 -5.87 -28.27 -1.68
C GLY A 481 -4.85 -28.06 -2.78
N VAL A 482 -4.94 -28.90 -3.80
CA VAL A 482 -4.07 -28.86 -4.98
C VAL A 482 -4.96 -28.80 -6.22
N PHE A 483 -4.61 -27.91 -7.14
CA PHE A 483 -5.31 -27.73 -8.40
C PHE A 483 -4.31 -27.90 -9.55
N ASP A 484 -4.62 -28.76 -10.50
CA ASP A 484 -3.95 -28.80 -11.79
C ASP A 484 -4.30 -27.53 -12.57
N VAL A 485 -3.29 -26.92 -13.20
CA VAL A 485 -3.38 -25.61 -13.85
C VAL A 485 -3.08 -25.77 -15.33
N GLU A 486 -4.05 -25.42 -16.16
CA GLU A 486 -3.88 -25.37 -17.62
C GLU A 486 -4.31 -23.99 -18.15
N ARG A 487 -3.33 -23.17 -18.48
CA ARG A 487 -3.54 -21.84 -19.06
C ARG A 487 -3.66 -21.92 -20.57
N ALA A 488 -4.54 -21.09 -21.14
CA ALA A 488 -4.62 -20.92 -22.59
C ALA A 488 -3.25 -20.50 -23.18
N ASP A 489 -2.88 -21.10 -24.31
CA ASP A 489 -1.66 -20.86 -25.09
C ASP A 489 -0.31 -21.10 -24.37
N GLU A 490 -0.29 -21.36 -23.06
CA GLU A 490 0.94 -21.53 -22.30
C GLU A 490 1.67 -22.82 -22.68
N LYS A 491 0.94 -23.93 -22.85
CA LYS A 491 1.52 -25.20 -23.30
C LYS A 491 2.11 -25.07 -24.70
N ALA A 492 1.41 -24.42 -25.63
CA ALA A 492 1.91 -24.20 -26.98
C ALA A 492 3.17 -23.30 -26.99
N ARG A 493 3.20 -22.24 -26.17
CA ARG A 493 4.37 -21.39 -26.00
C ARG A 493 5.56 -22.15 -25.41
N TYR A 494 5.31 -22.96 -24.38
CA TYR A 494 6.31 -23.82 -23.75
C TYR A 494 6.85 -24.88 -24.72
N ASP A 495 5.97 -25.53 -25.48
CA ASP A 495 6.31 -26.48 -26.53
C ASP A 495 6.92 -25.81 -27.77
N GLY A 496 6.83 -24.49 -27.90
CA GLY A 496 7.53 -23.72 -28.93
C GLY A 496 8.96 -23.31 -28.56
N TYR A 497 9.36 -23.42 -27.30
CA TYR A 497 10.69 -22.98 -26.85
C TYR A 497 11.83 -23.90 -27.35
N THR A 498 12.62 -23.43 -28.32
CA THR A 498 13.64 -24.29 -28.98
C THR A 498 15.05 -24.14 -28.41
N ALA A 499 15.34 -23.10 -27.62
CA ALA A 499 16.70 -22.82 -27.18
C ALA A 499 17.28 -23.84 -26.17
N ALA A 500 16.42 -24.58 -25.46
CA ALA A 500 16.80 -25.76 -24.68
C ALA A 500 15.59 -26.68 -24.45
N ARG A 501 15.84 -27.96 -24.16
CA ARG A 501 14.80 -28.94 -23.77
C ARG A 501 15.18 -29.83 -22.59
N HIS A 502 16.44 -29.82 -22.17
CA HIS A 502 16.94 -30.60 -21.04
C HIS A 502 16.84 -29.83 -19.72
N ASN A 503 17.09 -30.54 -18.61
CA ASN A 503 17.08 -29.99 -17.25
C ASN A 503 15.74 -29.27 -16.93
N ARG A 504 14.64 -30.00 -17.09
CA ARG A 504 13.30 -29.54 -16.73
C ARG A 504 13.04 -29.85 -15.27
N GLN A 505 12.73 -28.83 -14.47
CA GLN A 505 12.50 -29.01 -13.04
C GLN A 505 11.14 -28.44 -12.63
N LEU A 506 10.49 -29.09 -11.67
CA LEU A 506 9.27 -28.59 -11.05
C LEU A 506 9.62 -27.74 -9.81
N LEU A 507 9.46 -26.42 -9.92
CA LEU A 507 9.96 -25.47 -8.93
C LEU A 507 8.85 -24.57 -8.37
N TRP A 508 9.06 -24.10 -7.14
CA TRP A 508 8.12 -23.29 -6.38
C TRP A 508 8.21 -21.81 -6.73
N HIS A 509 7.06 -21.18 -6.93
CA HIS A 509 6.87 -19.75 -6.97
C HIS A 509 5.81 -19.34 -5.94
N GLY A 510 6.08 -18.29 -5.17
CA GLY A 510 5.14 -17.75 -4.18
C GLY A 510 4.87 -16.28 -4.43
N SER A 511 3.63 -15.87 -4.18
CA SER A 511 3.17 -14.49 -4.38
C SER A 511 2.02 -14.18 -3.44
N ARG A 512 1.76 -12.88 -3.20
CA ARG A 512 0.65 -12.42 -2.35
C ARG A 512 -0.69 -12.94 -2.87
N ARG A 513 -1.63 -13.15 -1.96
CA ARG A 513 -3.02 -13.56 -2.27
C ARG A 513 -3.65 -12.72 -3.39
N THR A 514 -3.42 -11.41 -3.37
CA THR A 514 -3.97 -10.44 -4.34
C THR A 514 -3.45 -10.61 -5.76
N ASN A 515 -2.31 -11.26 -5.95
CA ASN A 515 -1.63 -11.33 -7.24
C ASN A 515 -2.11 -12.52 -8.09
N TRP A 516 -2.81 -13.49 -7.49
CA TRP A 516 -3.17 -14.73 -8.16
C TRP A 516 -4.19 -14.55 -9.27
N VAL A 517 -5.10 -13.59 -9.19
CA VAL A 517 -6.00 -13.27 -10.33
C VAL A 517 -5.18 -12.82 -11.55
N GLY A 518 -4.12 -12.04 -11.35
CA GLY A 518 -3.23 -11.62 -12.42
C GLY A 518 -2.35 -12.73 -12.96
N ILE A 519 -1.73 -13.52 -12.07
CA ILE A 519 -0.88 -14.65 -12.44
C ILE A 519 -1.68 -15.74 -13.18
N LEU A 520 -2.89 -16.03 -12.71
CA LEU A 520 -3.79 -17.01 -13.32
C LEU A 520 -4.50 -16.47 -14.57
N SER A 521 -4.53 -15.16 -14.84
CA SER A 521 -5.07 -14.65 -16.11
C SER A 521 -4.00 -14.42 -17.17
N GLN A 522 -2.84 -13.88 -16.81
CA GLN A 522 -1.81 -13.43 -17.76
C GLN A 522 -0.50 -14.23 -17.70
N GLY A 523 -0.32 -15.08 -16.70
CA GLY A 523 0.89 -15.87 -16.49
C GLY A 523 1.92 -15.13 -15.65
N LEU A 524 3.03 -15.81 -15.33
CA LEU A 524 4.18 -15.18 -14.70
C LEU A 524 4.87 -14.25 -15.70
N ARG A 525 5.18 -13.02 -15.28
CA ARG A 525 5.74 -11.96 -16.13
C ARG A 525 7.11 -11.55 -15.63
N ILE A 526 7.96 -11.14 -16.56
CA ILE A 526 9.20 -10.46 -16.24
C ILE A 526 8.89 -8.99 -15.93
N ALA A 527 9.58 -8.43 -14.94
CA ALA A 527 9.48 -7.02 -14.60
C ALA A 527 9.68 -6.12 -15.85
N PRO A 528 8.90 -5.04 -16.00
CA PRO A 528 8.89 -4.26 -17.23
C PRO A 528 10.23 -3.51 -17.45
N PRO A 529 10.54 -3.07 -18.69
CA PRO A 529 11.81 -2.39 -19.01
C PRO A 529 12.08 -1.16 -18.15
N GLU A 530 11.05 -0.43 -17.74
CA GLU A 530 11.11 0.79 -16.95
C GLU A 530 11.50 0.54 -15.49
N ALA A 531 11.26 -0.68 -14.96
CA ALA A 531 11.66 -1.02 -13.60
C ALA A 531 13.20 -1.00 -13.47
N PRO A 532 13.81 -0.54 -12.36
CA PRO A 532 15.23 -0.80 -12.09
C PRO A 532 15.56 -2.29 -12.07
N ALA A 533 16.78 -2.64 -12.49
CA ALA A 533 17.33 -3.97 -12.22
C ALA A 533 17.74 -4.14 -10.74
N THR A 534 18.04 -3.02 -10.06
CA THR A 534 18.32 -3.00 -8.62
C THR A 534 17.10 -3.40 -7.82
N GLY A 535 17.26 -4.36 -6.91
CA GLY A 535 16.16 -4.99 -6.17
C GLY A 535 16.00 -6.46 -6.52
N TYR A 536 16.43 -6.86 -7.73
CA TYR A 536 16.50 -8.24 -8.17
C TYR A 536 17.93 -8.77 -8.05
N MET A 537 18.14 -9.86 -7.30
CA MET A 537 19.48 -10.41 -7.03
C MET A 537 20.20 -10.85 -8.31
N PHE A 538 19.44 -11.28 -9.31
CA PHE A 538 19.93 -11.86 -10.56
C PHE A 538 19.36 -11.17 -11.81
N GLY A 539 18.98 -9.90 -11.67
CA GLY A 539 18.34 -9.14 -12.75
C GLY A 539 16.86 -9.50 -12.96
N LYS A 540 16.26 -8.92 -13.99
CA LYS A 540 14.82 -9.07 -14.26
C LYS A 540 14.55 -10.43 -14.91
N GLY A 541 13.88 -11.31 -14.18
CA GLY A 541 13.50 -12.63 -14.66
C GLY A 541 12.38 -13.20 -13.79
N ILE A 542 11.95 -14.42 -14.08
CA ILE A 542 10.98 -15.15 -13.26
C ILE A 542 11.78 -16.00 -12.26
N TYR A 543 11.53 -15.76 -10.97
CA TYR A 543 12.25 -16.38 -9.87
C TYR A 543 11.49 -17.59 -9.31
N PHE A 544 12.24 -18.66 -9.11
CA PHE A 544 11.76 -19.92 -8.53
C PHE A 544 12.72 -20.41 -7.43
N ALA A 545 12.20 -21.26 -6.55
CA ALA A 545 12.98 -21.96 -5.54
C ALA A 545 12.67 -23.47 -5.56
N ASP A 546 13.65 -24.28 -5.15
CA ASP A 546 13.46 -25.71 -4.87
C ASP A 546 12.98 -25.97 -3.43
N MET A 547 13.03 -24.94 -2.58
CA MET A 547 12.56 -24.95 -1.20
C MET A 547 11.20 -24.28 -1.05
N VAL A 548 10.17 -25.03 -0.66
CA VAL A 548 8.79 -24.51 -0.54
C VAL A 548 8.69 -23.33 0.43
N SER A 549 9.36 -23.39 1.59
CA SER A 549 9.24 -22.33 2.60
C SER A 549 9.92 -21.02 2.17
N LYS A 550 10.89 -21.09 1.24
CA LYS A 550 11.47 -19.88 0.64
C LYS A 550 10.45 -19.14 -0.21
N SER A 551 9.73 -19.87 -1.07
CA SER A 551 8.64 -19.31 -1.86
C SER A 551 7.44 -18.92 -0.98
N ALA A 552 7.15 -19.67 0.07
CA ALA A 552 6.05 -19.39 1.01
C ALA A 552 6.18 -18.03 1.73
N ASN A 553 7.41 -17.57 2.00
CA ASN A 553 7.63 -16.24 2.56
C ASN A 553 7.12 -15.10 1.65
N TYR A 554 6.95 -15.35 0.34
CA TYR A 554 6.39 -14.38 -0.60
C TYR A 554 4.86 -14.34 -0.61
N CYS A 555 4.18 -15.21 0.15
CA CYS A 555 2.73 -15.17 0.31
C CYS A 555 2.25 -14.03 1.23
N PHE A 556 3.13 -13.52 2.11
CA PHE A 556 2.81 -12.50 3.14
C PHE A 556 1.58 -12.84 4.00
N THR A 557 1.49 -14.11 4.39
CA THR A 557 0.48 -14.56 5.34
C THR A 557 0.77 -14.04 6.75
N SER A 558 -0.24 -14.07 7.60
CA SER A 558 -0.16 -13.67 9.01
C SER A 558 -1.04 -14.54 9.89
N GLN A 559 -0.97 -14.38 11.21
CA GLN A 559 -1.84 -15.13 12.12
C GLN A 559 -3.34 -14.86 11.89
N SER A 560 -3.70 -13.63 11.47
CA SER A 560 -5.08 -13.26 11.14
C SER A 560 -5.51 -13.72 9.74
N GLN A 561 -4.55 -13.92 8.83
CA GLN A 561 -4.77 -14.41 7.47
C GLN A 561 -3.77 -15.53 7.16
N PRO A 562 -3.98 -16.74 7.70
CA PRO A 562 -2.98 -17.80 7.68
C PRO A 562 -2.96 -18.59 6.38
N GLU A 563 -3.84 -18.34 5.42
CA GLU A 563 -3.88 -19.10 4.17
C GLU A 563 -3.17 -18.36 3.04
N GLY A 564 -2.45 -19.11 2.21
CA GLY A 564 -1.73 -18.62 1.05
C GLY A 564 -1.78 -19.61 -0.11
N LEU A 565 -1.27 -19.17 -1.25
CA LEU A 565 -1.16 -19.98 -2.45
C LEU A 565 0.31 -20.03 -2.89
N LEU A 566 0.69 -21.19 -3.42
CA LEU A 566 1.99 -21.48 -3.98
C LEU A 566 1.79 -22.12 -5.35
N LEU A 567 2.68 -21.84 -6.28
CA LEU A 567 2.63 -22.37 -7.63
C LEU A 567 3.82 -23.29 -7.86
N LEU A 568 3.58 -24.45 -8.45
CA LEU A 568 4.58 -25.32 -9.02
C LEU A 568 4.57 -25.14 -10.53
N CYS A 569 5.71 -24.77 -11.08
CA CYS A 569 5.90 -24.63 -12.51
C CYS A 569 6.93 -25.63 -13.00
N GLU A 570 6.67 -26.24 -14.15
CA GLU A 570 7.69 -26.93 -14.94
C GLU A 570 8.54 -25.86 -15.65
N VAL A 571 9.83 -25.85 -15.37
CA VAL A 571 10.76 -24.82 -15.84
C VAL A 571 11.88 -25.47 -16.65
N ILE A 572 12.03 -25.06 -17.91
CA ILE A 572 13.16 -25.46 -18.76
C ILE A 572 14.38 -24.62 -18.36
N LEU A 573 15.27 -25.19 -17.54
CA LEU A 573 16.47 -24.49 -17.11
C LEU A 573 17.58 -24.56 -18.17
N GLY A 574 17.66 -25.65 -18.93
CA GLY A 574 18.74 -25.89 -19.87
C GLY A 574 20.11 -25.81 -19.18
N ASN A 575 21.08 -25.16 -19.85
CA ASN A 575 22.39 -24.91 -19.26
C ASN A 575 22.31 -23.71 -18.32
N MET A 576 22.48 -23.97 -17.03
CA MET A 576 22.45 -22.93 -15.99
C MET A 576 23.78 -22.19 -15.90
N HIS A 577 23.72 -20.87 -15.72
CA HIS A 577 24.84 -20.08 -15.23
C HIS A 577 24.78 -20.05 -13.70
N GLU A 578 25.77 -20.66 -13.05
CA GLU A 578 25.80 -20.76 -11.59
C GLU A 578 26.49 -19.55 -10.96
N CYS A 579 25.89 -19.00 -9.91
CA CYS A 579 26.38 -17.80 -9.22
C CYS A 579 26.34 -18.00 -7.70
N THR A 580 27.40 -17.59 -7.01
CA THR A 580 27.49 -17.62 -5.53
C THR A 580 27.18 -16.28 -4.88
N THR A 581 27.09 -15.22 -5.69
CA THR A 581 26.77 -13.85 -5.30
C THR A 581 25.78 -13.24 -6.28
N ALA A 582 25.18 -12.10 -5.91
CA ALA A 582 24.26 -11.37 -6.79
C ALA A 582 24.93 -10.98 -8.12
N ASP A 583 24.28 -11.28 -9.23
CA ASP A 583 24.77 -10.94 -10.57
C ASP A 583 23.60 -10.72 -11.54
N ALA A 584 23.41 -9.46 -11.92
CA ALA A 584 22.38 -9.01 -12.84
C ALA A 584 22.89 -8.78 -14.27
N SER A 585 24.08 -9.27 -14.61
CA SER A 585 24.64 -9.21 -15.96
C SER A 585 23.80 -10.02 -16.98
N PRO A 586 23.90 -9.69 -18.28
CA PRO A 586 23.36 -10.56 -19.32
C PRO A 586 23.88 -11.99 -19.19
N LEU A 587 23.05 -12.96 -19.54
CA LEU A 587 23.46 -14.37 -19.50
C LEU A 587 24.67 -14.62 -20.41
N PRO A 588 25.67 -15.40 -19.96
CA PRO A 588 26.76 -15.84 -20.83
C PRO A 588 26.26 -16.65 -22.02
N SER A 589 27.01 -16.64 -23.12
CA SER A 589 26.68 -17.42 -24.32
C SER A 589 26.47 -18.90 -23.99
N GLY A 590 25.42 -19.50 -24.56
CA GLY A 590 25.06 -20.91 -24.37
C GLY A 590 24.33 -21.23 -23.07
N LYS A 591 24.03 -20.24 -22.22
CA LYS A 591 23.22 -20.38 -20.99
C LYS A 591 21.79 -19.89 -21.20
N GLN A 592 20.80 -20.62 -20.67
CA GLN A 592 19.38 -20.29 -20.80
C GLN A 592 18.74 -19.84 -19.49
N SER A 593 19.41 -20.06 -18.36
CA SER A 593 18.92 -19.69 -17.04
C SER A 593 20.08 -19.41 -16.10
N ARG A 594 19.77 -18.87 -14.92
CA ARG A 594 20.74 -18.65 -13.85
C ARG A 594 20.33 -19.45 -12.60
N LYS A 595 21.33 -19.99 -11.90
CA LYS A 595 21.16 -20.66 -10.62
C LYS A 595 21.95 -19.91 -9.55
N GLY A 596 21.25 -19.28 -8.61
CA GLY A 596 21.86 -18.83 -7.37
C GLY A 596 22.14 -20.04 -6.49
N LEU A 597 23.40 -20.32 -6.21
CA LEU A 597 23.83 -21.47 -5.42
C LEU A 597 23.67 -21.18 -3.93
N GLY A 598 22.70 -21.78 -3.26
CA GLY A 598 22.51 -21.69 -1.82
C GLY A 598 23.49 -22.56 -1.04
N SER A 599 23.72 -22.25 0.23
CA SER A 599 24.45 -23.10 1.17
C SER A 599 23.67 -24.35 1.59
N THR A 600 22.34 -24.33 1.42
CA THR A 600 21.43 -25.46 1.63
C THR A 600 20.69 -25.79 0.34
N GLN A 601 20.56 -27.08 0.04
CA GLN A 601 19.79 -27.61 -1.10
C GLN A 601 18.99 -28.85 -0.68
N PRO A 602 17.90 -29.20 -1.39
CA PRO A 602 17.26 -30.50 -1.20
C PRO A 602 18.24 -31.63 -1.57
N ASP A 603 18.14 -32.77 -0.88
CA ASP A 603 19.00 -33.93 -1.16
C ASP A 603 18.84 -34.46 -2.60
N PRO A 604 19.87 -34.34 -3.47
CA PRO A 604 19.79 -34.80 -4.85
C PRO A 604 19.56 -36.30 -4.99
N SER A 605 19.91 -37.11 -3.97
CA SER A 605 19.73 -38.57 -4.02
C SER A 605 18.27 -39.00 -3.92
N THR A 606 17.39 -38.12 -3.42
CA THR A 606 15.96 -38.40 -3.25
C THR A 606 15.08 -37.74 -4.32
N TYR A 607 15.69 -37.11 -5.33
CA TYR A 607 14.94 -36.47 -6.41
C TYR A 607 14.06 -37.49 -7.12
N TYR A 608 12.83 -37.10 -7.37
CA TYR A 608 11.90 -37.88 -8.17
C TYR A 608 11.92 -37.36 -9.60
N THR A 609 12.00 -38.25 -10.60
CA THR A 609 11.88 -37.88 -12.01
C THR A 609 10.60 -38.47 -12.55
N SER A 610 9.73 -37.65 -13.13
CA SER A 610 8.48 -38.11 -13.75
C SER A 610 8.75 -38.96 -15.00
N PRO A 611 7.80 -39.77 -15.47
CA PRO A 611 7.91 -40.49 -16.75
C PRO A 611 8.23 -39.57 -17.93
N ASP A 612 7.72 -38.34 -17.89
CA ASP A 612 7.98 -37.30 -18.89
C ASP A 612 9.35 -36.63 -18.72
N GLY A 613 10.21 -37.09 -17.81
CA GLY A 613 11.58 -36.59 -17.60
C GLY A 613 11.67 -35.25 -16.85
N VAL A 614 10.63 -34.86 -16.11
CA VAL A 614 10.65 -33.65 -15.26
C VAL A 614 11.17 -34.02 -13.88
N ILE A 615 12.14 -33.25 -13.37
CA ILE A 615 12.76 -33.48 -12.07
C ILE A 615 12.00 -32.72 -10.99
N TYR A 616 11.62 -33.44 -9.94
CA TYR A 616 11.02 -32.91 -8.72
C TYR A 616 12.11 -32.97 -7.66
N PRO A 617 12.71 -31.83 -7.25
CA PRO A 617 13.78 -31.80 -6.26
C PRO A 617 13.23 -31.99 -4.83
N ILE A 618 12.57 -33.12 -4.62
CA ILE A 618 12.01 -33.56 -3.35
C ILE A 618 13.16 -34.14 -2.53
N GLY A 619 13.52 -33.48 -1.44
CA GLY A 619 14.55 -33.97 -0.55
C GLY A 619 14.64 -33.16 0.71
N LYS A 620 15.15 -33.79 1.78
CA LYS A 620 15.40 -33.05 3.02
C LYS A 620 16.49 -32.00 2.78
N PRO A 621 16.45 -30.86 3.48
CA PRO A 621 17.46 -29.82 3.30
C PRO A 621 18.80 -30.35 3.82
N GLN A 622 19.84 -30.27 2.99
CA GLN A 622 21.21 -30.63 3.35
C GLN A 622 22.20 -29.55 2.89
N PRO A 623 23.41 -29.49 3.48
CA PRO A 623 24.47 -28.60 3.00
C PRO A 623 24.82 -28.89 1.53
N SER A 624 24.96 -27.83 0.72
CA SER A 624 25.26 -27.94 -0.71
C SER A 624 26.75 -28.10 -1.04
N ASN A 625 27.64 -28.00 -0.03
CA ASN A 625 29.09 -27.96 -0.16
C ASN A 625 29.64 -26.78 -1.01
N VAL A 626 28.80 -25.80 -1.34
CA VAL A 626 29.20 -24.57 -2.05
C VAL A 626 29.97 -23.67 -1.09
N LYS A 627 31.24 -23.42 -1.38
CA LYS A 627 32.09 -22.53 -0.58
C LYS A 627 31.72 -21.06 -0.86
N SER A 628 31.66 -20.25 0.20
CA SER A 628 31.57 -18.78 0.12
C SER A 628 30.38 -18.24 -0.70
N THR A 629 29.20 -18.83 -0.52
CA THR A 629 27.95 -18.27 -1.09
C THR A 629 27.27 -17.29 -0.15
N ALA A 630 26.68 -16.22 -0.71
CA ALA A 630 25.86 -15.26 0.00
C ALA A 630 24.39 -15.73 0.18
N LEU A 631 24.03 -16.88 -0.39
CA LEU A 631 22.66 -17.39 -0.40
C LEU A 631 22.47 -18.54 0.59
N LEU A 632 21.39 -18.52 1.36
CA LEU A 632 21.02 -19.63 2.25
C LEU A 632 20.44 -20.83 1.49
N TYR A 633 19.64 -20.56 0.45
CA TYR A 633 18.96 -21.57 -0.35
C TYR A 633 19.06 -21.22 -1.83
N ASN A 634 18.91 -22.21 -2.70
CA ASN A 634 18.99 -22.01 -4.15
C ASN A 634 17.92 -21.03 -4.67
N GLU A 635 18.20 -20.44 -5.83
CA GLU A 635 17.24 -19.72 -6.68
C GLU A 635 17.47 -20.11 -8.13
N TYR A 636 16.38 -20.20 -8.89
CA TYR A 636 16.41 -20.47 -10.32
C TYR A 636 15.70 -19.35 -11.04
N ILE A 637 16.37 -18.78 -12.04
CA ILE A 637 15.91 -17.59 -12.73
C ILE A 637 15.92 -17.86 -14.22
N VAL A 638 14.77 -17.67 -14.86
CA VAL A 638 14.60 -17.71 -16.31
C VAL A 638 14.27 -16.32 -16.83
N TYR A 639 14.72 -16.04 -18.05
CA TYR A 639 14.63 -14.71 -18.67
C TYR A 639 13.74 -14.71 -19.91
N ASP A 640 13.04 -15.83 -20.16
CA ASP A 640 12.01 -15.98 -21.18
C ASP A 640 10.78 -16.64 -20.56
N MET A 641 9.60 -16.05 -20.79
CA MET A 641 8.31 -16.59 -20.34
C MET A 641 7.96 -17.93 -21.02
N ALA A 642 8.56 -18.24 -22.16
CA ALA A 642 8.38 -19.52 -22.84
C ALA A 642 9.09 -20.69 -22.14
N GLN A 643 10.00 -20.42 -21.19
CA GLN A 643 10.64 -21.48 -20.39
C GLN A 643 9.75 -22.02 -19.26
N VAL A 644 8.56 -21.44 -19.05
CA VAL A 644 7.73 -21.70 -17.87
C VAL A 644 6.37 -22.26 -18.28
N LEU A 645 5.98 -23.36 -17.64
CA LEU A 645 4.64 -23.95 -17.72
C LEU A 645 4.09 -24.13 -16.30
N GLN A 646 2.98 -23.48 -16.00
CA GLN A 646 2.31 -23.66 -14.71
C GLN A 646 1.69 -25.05 -14.66
N LYS A 647 1.87 -25.77 -13.54
CA LYS A 647 1.39 -27.14 -13.40
C LYS A 647 0.42 -27.29 -12.24
N TYR A 648 0.82 -26.87 -11.04
CA TYR A 648 -0.04 -27.02 -9.87
C TYR A 648 -0.12 -25.73 -9.06
N LEU A 649 -1.34 -25.37 -8.67
CA LEU A 649 -1.61 -24.35 -7.68
C LEU A 649 -1.94 -25.05 -6.35
N VAL A 650 -1.14 -24.78 -5.33
CA VAL A 650 -1.21 -25.41 -4.01
C VAL A 650 -1.70 -24.38 -3.00
N ARG A 651 -2.89 -24.60 -2.45
CA ARG A 651 -3.43 -23.83 -1.33
C ARG A 651 -2.88 -24.40 -0.05
N VAL A 652 -2.23 -23.56 0.74
CA VAL A 652 -1.57 -23.95 1.99
C VAL A 652 -2.05 -23.09 3.16
N LYS A 653 -2.09 -23.68 4.34
CA LYS A 653 -2.31 -23.00 5.61
C LYS A 653 -0.99 -22.91 6.37
N PHE A 654 -0.66 -21.71 6.80
CA PHE A 654 0.48 -21.37 7.63
C PHE A 654 0.06 -21.53 9.10
N VAL A 655 0.62 -22.54 9.75
CA VAL A 655 0.44 -22.78 11.18
C VAL A 655 1.59 -22.08 11.91
N TYR A 656 1.35 -20.84 12.34
CA TYR A 656 2.30 -20.06 13.13
C TYR A 656 2.49 -20.68 14.52
N LYS A 657 3.72 -20.59 15.04
CA LYS A 657 4.05 -21.02 16.39
C LYS A 657 3.60 -20.03 17.46
#